data_AF-A0A8H4WST0-F1
#
_entry.id   AF-A0A8H4WST0-F1
#
_cell.length_a   1.000
_cell.length_b   1.000
_cell.length_c   1.000
_cell.angle_alpha   90.00
_cell.angle_beta   90.00
_cell.angle_gamma   90.00
#
_symmetry.space_group_name_H-M   'P 1'
#
loop_
_entity.id
_entity.type
_entity.pdbx_description
1 polymer ?
#
loop_
_entity_poly.entity_id
_entity_poly.type
_entity_poly.pdbx_seq_one_letter_code
_entity_poly.pdbx_strand_id
1 'polypeptide(L)'
;MRHRLRTAGAEPYRRLTQEQCASGACSLKDSLKFMHLYKTICEVRETDDRQEFQIILLVFALLAMIFAVMRLISKWFVKTSWGTDDSLLVICFVILIPFTVITQLMIGQGIGLAAASLSDHQITRLLKYTFIWQAIYIGDLAVAKASILFFFLRIFPDNKFRIVIWITVAFNVITAAVLFILNFMQGHPLSLVWTGWRDMEANGLLFVNLIKFGFAHSILNCVLDIWMLILPMTQLVKIGLRLRKKIGVMAMFGLGLLETSFVADHSSVREICGMTAPPLFSDDLQPLPGPLGIKHALSFNTKQQPPTMNYANMIEEKNLKKTFIIATLCSTIAGTFSSSIGLWDRVKEKRKQAKRDTTQDEEIKKLRAQVEQSSKDKDKDRALERSRTRDEVEASFERSGALINREFEDGYQRFGRRFAIGDVVTENKLQAQVIAMQQTVINVLQDALYSGRQLDRIDMAKLVAASDAAREGSLGALRQQQQRLLMTGEEPQPPPQLALPPPKRASTIVQADPLYCRYGLDLQYVPERPLASSFAPGGDRLCPACDVFLDVEADDGWAIGKTASRWITEQGYRREIDEELEFHVDPRFVVKCHTPDGEFACVLCSRFRDEDVVCPTADTLINHIGREHTVAEMEREVDFKKKSTREIRRHEQKDYASSTKVHRFGQKEPEQTTQDLPWANIQVLDMSKYDLPNGKHELAEELRDAVRNTGFFSLINTGFSPEEVQRQYDIGQEYFSLRPEIKGDPSYRCDFTKGNYFGYKAVRNSLSIQCHDLAIDICEQPHEQKVMGTDVRNNVELINIPKFIPENSNEPFHPSLHPFKEDIEKFSRKSSDLASKVFTLFAIILELPEDYFSSRHRYESGSEDHLRYMLYHPRPLEDDRRVQNTWSRAHTDFGSLTLLWSQDIAGLQIKTSAGEWKYVPPVANGIVCNVGDTLDFWSAGYLKSTHRVQRPPEDQAHQFRQGLFYFVRPSNDADITPAPSPVLKRLGLVKDREPDAQPVTGLQYVRERVKDYHNHNDYEDRKGKTFKVGNLEIEDEAT
;
A
#
# COMPACT_ATOMS: atom_id res chain seq x y z
N MET A 1 21.69 -35.96 -24.17
CA MET A 1 20.44 -35.26 -24.56
C MET A 1 20.24 -35.13 -26.07
N ARG A 2 21.22 -34.66 -26.87
CA ARG A 2 21.05 -34.51 -28.35
C ARG A 2 20.72 -35.79 -29.14
N HIS A 3 21.01 -36.98 -28.62
CA HIS A 3 20.82 -38.24 -29.35
C HIS A 3 19.41 -38.86 -29.19
N ARG A 4 18.67 -38.56 -28.10
CA ARG A 4 17.30 -39.08 -27.89
C ARG A 4 16.21 -38.24 -28.57
N LEU A 5 16.50 -37.00 -28.95
CA LEU A 5 15.55 -36.08 -29.59
C LEU A 5 15.44 -36.25 -31.12
N ARG A 6 16.29 -37.06 -31.75
CA ARG A 6 16.27 -37.28 -33.21
C ARG A 6 15.35 -38.41 -33.68
N THR A 7 14.85 -39.25 -32.78
CA THR A 7 14.08 -40.46 -33.13
C THR A 7 12.58 -40.33 -32.93
N ALA A 8 12.08 -39.22 -32.38
CA ALA A 8 10.65 -38.91 -32.30
C ALA A 8 10.30 -37.89 -33.39
N GLY A 9 9.36 -38.24 -34.28
CA GLY A 9 9.01 -37.49 -35.49
C GLY A 9 8.68 -36.01 -35.25
N ALA A 10 9.00 -35.20 -36.25
CA ALA A 10 8.92 -33.75 -36.22
C ALA A 10 7.47 -33.23 -36.24
N GLU A 11 7.00 -32.68 -35.11
CA GLU A 11 6.05 -31.56 -35.06
C GLU A 11 6.81 -30.22 -35.08
N PRO A 12 6.23 -29.13 -35.60
CA PRO A 12 6.89 -27.82 -35.57
C PRO A 12 6.94 -27.31 -34.12
N TYR A 13 8.16 -27.29 -33.61
CA TYR A 13 8.56 -26.91 -32.25
C TYR A 13 7.83 -25.67 -31.70
N ARG A 14 6.86 -25.91 -30.79
CA ARG A 14 6.50 -24.97 -29.73
C ARG A 14 7.78 -24.57 -29.00
N ARG A 15 8.06 -23.27 -28.85
CA ARG A 15 9.11 -22.80 -27.93
C ARG A 15 8.65 -23.08 -26.49
N LEU A 16 8.94 -24.28 -26.01
CA LEU A 16 8.89 -24.60 -24.59
C LEU A 16 9.86 -23.66 -23.87
N THR A 17 9.40 -22.97 -22.83
CA THR A 17 10.30 -22.21 -21.94
C THR A 17 11.32 -23.16 -21.31
N GLN A 18 12.44 -22.65 -20.81
CA GLN A 18 13.48 -23.49 -20.19
C GLN A 18 12.93 -24.26 -18.98
N GLU A 19 11.99 -23.65 -18.25
CA GLU A 19 11.20 -24.31 -17.20
C GLU A 19 10.23 -25.34 -17.75
N GLN A 20 9.53 -25.10 -18.86
CA GLN A 20 8.66 -26.09 -19.52
C GLN A 20 9.45 -27.26 -20.12
N CYS A 21 10.69 -27.02 -20.55
CA CYS A 21 11.63 -28.04 -21.02
C CYS A 21 12.18 -28.87 -19.85
N ALA A 22 12.48 -28.23 -18.72
CA ALA A 22 12.92 -28.90 -17.49
C ALA A 22 11.78 -29.63 -16.76
N SER A 23 10.56 -29.07 -16.73
CA SER A 23 9.40 -29.66 -16.06
C SER A 23 8.72 -30.74 -16.89
N GLY A 24 8.78 -30.63 -18.23
CA GLY A 24 8.18 -31.59 -19.16
C GLY A 24 9.07 -32.76 -19.58
N ALA A 25 10.40 -32.66 -19.40
CA ALA A 25 11.35 -33.68 -19.89
C ALA A 25 12.51 -34.03 -18.93
N CYS A 26 12.66 -33.38 -17.77
CA CYS A 26 13.73 -33.63 -16.80
C CYS A 26 13.18 -34.03 -15.42
N SER A 27 13.95 -34.78 -14.62
CA SER A 27 13.58 -35.09 -13.24
C SER A 27 13.70 -33.83 -12.34
N LEU A 28 12.93 -33.76 -11.24
CA LEU A 28 13.05 -32.67 -10.24
C LEU A 28 14.51 -32.45 -9.80
N LYS A 29 15.28 -33.53 -9.66
CA LYS A 29 16.69 -33.50 -9.34
C LYS A 29 17.54 -32.83 -10.42
N ASP A 30 17.25 -33.09 -11.69
CA ASP A 30 17.95 -32.48 -12.82
C ASP A 30 17.58 -31.01 -12.98
N SER A 31 16.31 -30.66 -12.71
CA SER A 31 15.83 -29.27 -12.70
C SER A 31 16.49 -28.45 -11.59
N LEU A 32 16.62 -28.99 -10.37
CA LEU A 32 17.31 -28.32 -9.27
C LEU A 32 18.81 -28.14 -9.54
N LYS A 33 19.47 -29.15 -10.11
CA LYS A 33 20.88 -29.04 -10.53
C LYS A 33 21.09 -28.00 -11.64
N PHE A 34 20.16 -27.95 -12.59
CA PHE A 34 20.17 -26.96 -13.65
C PHE A 34 20.03 -25.54 -13.06
N MET A 35 19.10 -25.34 -12.13
CA MET A 35 18.90 -24.06 -11.45
C MET A 35 20.12 -23.64 -10.60
N HIS A 36 20.77 -24.59 -9.90
CA HIS A 36 22.02 -24.31 -9.18
C HIS A 36 23.13 -23.87 -10.14
N LEU A 37 23.32 -24.62 -11.24
CA LEU A 37 24.34 -24.31 -12.24
C LEU A 37 24.09 -22.94 -12.89
N TYR A 38 22.84 -22.63 -13.24
CA TYR A 38 22.44 -21.35 -13.78
C TYR A 38 22.75 -20.20 -12.81
N LYS A 39 22.33 -20.31 -11.54
CA LYS A 39 22.59 -19.27 -10.52
C LYS A 39 24.08 -19.06 -10.26
N THR A 40 24.86 -20.14 -10.28
CA THR A 40 26.32 -20.08 -10.12
C THR A 40 26.98 -19.37 -11.30
N ILE A 41 26.53 -19.64 -12.53
CA ILE A 41 27.09 -19.02 -13.75
C ILE A 41 26.68 -17.54 -13.85
N CYS A 42 25.47 -17.19 -13.41
CA CYS A 42 24.91 -15.85 -13.54
C CYS A 42 25.14 -14.94 -12.33
N GLU A 43 25.92 -15.37 -11.33
CA GLU A 43 26.25 -14.61 -10.10
C GLU A 43 25.03 -14.01 -9.38
N VAL A 44 23.89 -14.72 -9.42
CA VAL A 44 22.66 -14.26 -8.79
C VAL A 44 22.82 -14.31 -7.27
N ARG A 45 22.70 -13.17 -6.60
CA ARG A 45 22.86 -13.06 -5.14
C ARG A 45 21.79 -13.89 -4.41
N GLU A 46 22.22 -14.85 -3.60
CA GLU A 46 21.32 -15.66 -2.78
C GLU A 46 20.89 -14.90 -1.52
N THR A 47 19.59 -14.92 -1.21
CA THR A 47 19.04 -14.45 0.06
C THR A 47 19.11 -15.57 1.08
N ASP A 48 19.60 -15.26 2.28
CA ASP A 48 19.68 -16.18 3.42
C ASP A 48 18.86 -15.60 4.57
N ASP A 49 17.63 -16.10 4.71
CA ASP A 49 16.65 -15.58 5.67
C ASP A 49 16.62 -16.41 6.96
N ARG A 50 17.53 -17.38 7.13
CA ARG A 50 17.56 -18.30 8.27
C ARG A 50 17.57 -17.58 9.62
N GLN A 51 18.33 -16.50 9.72
CA GLN A 51 18.44 -15.72 10.96
C GLN A 51 17.11 -15.08 11.34
N GLU A 52 16.33 -14.61 10.36
CA GLU A 52 15.01 -14.03 10.61
C GLU A 52 14.03 -15.10 11.14
N PHE A 53 14.00 -16.29 10.53
CA PHE A 53 13.19 -17.41 11.00
C PHE A 53 13.55 -17.87 12.42
N GLN A 54 14.85 -17.93 12.75
CA GLN A 54 15.30 -18.31 14.08
C GLN A 54 14.87 -17.31 15.15
N ILE A 55 15.01 -16.01 14.87
CA ILE A 55 14.62 -14.95 15.80
C ILE A 55 13.11 -15.01 16.06
N ILE A 56 12.30 -15.11 15.01
CA ILE A 56 10.84 -15.18 15.12
C ILE A 56 10.44 -16.38 16.00
N LEU A 57 10.94 -17.57 15.69
CA LEU A 57 10.60 -18.79 16.41
C LEU A 57 10.97 -18.70 17.91
N LEU A 58 12.17 -18.22 18.23
CA LEU A 58 12.63 -18.13 19.62
C LEU A 58 11.84 -17.10 20.44
N VAL A 59 11.47 -15.97 19.83
CA VAL A 59 10.66 -14.94 20.48
C VAL A 59 9.28 -15.48 20.84
N PHE A 60 8.57 -16.13 19.90
CA PHE A 60 7.24 -16.68 20.18
C PHE A 60 7.28 -17.84 21.19
N ALA A 61 8.29 -18.72 21.11
CA ALA A 61 8.48 -19.78 22.10
C ALA A 61 8.75 -19.23 23.52
N LEU A 62 9.54 -18.15 23.63
CA LEU A 62 9.80 -17.48 24.91
C LEU A 62 8.54 -16.82 25.47
N LEU A 63 7.74 -16.16 24.63
CA LEU A 63 6.47 -15.57 25.05
C LEU A 63 5.49 -16.65 25.55
N ALA A 64 5.35 -17.75 24.83
CA ALA A 64 4.52 -18.88 25.24
C ALA A 64 4.96 -19.46 26.60
N MET A 65 6.28 -19.58 26.82
CA MET A 65 6.85 -20.00 28.10
C MET A 65 6.48 -19.03 29.23
N ILE A 66 6.64 -17.72 29.02
CA ILE A 66 6.29 -16.71 30.02
C ILE A 66 4.81 -16.83 30.41
N PHE A 67 3.90 -16.93 29.43
CA PHE A 67 2.46 -17.06 29.71
C PHE A 67 2.10 -18.35 30.45
N ALA A 68 2.70 -19.49 30.06
CA ALA A 68 2.50 -20.76 30.75
C ALA A 68 2.98 -20.69 32.21
N VAL A 69 4.18 -20.14 32.45
CA VAL A 69 4.75 -19.98 33.79
C VAL A 69 3.92 -19.01 34.63
N MET A 70 3.54 -17.85 34.09
CA MET A 70 2.67 -16.90 34.79
C MET A 70 1.34 -17.54 35.20
N ARG A 71 0.77 -18.40 34.35
CA ARG A 71 -0.47 -19.12 34.65
C ARG A 71 -0.29 -20.12 35.79
N LEU A 72 0.82 -20.86 35.83
CA LEU A 72 1.14 -21.77 36.94
C LEU A 72 1.39 -21.02 38.26
N ILE A 73 2.13 -19.91 38.21
CA ILE A 73 2.36 -19.02 39.35
C ILE A 73 1.03 -18.49 39.89
N SER A 74 0.13 -18.03 39.01
CA SER A 74 -1.20 -17.55 39.40
C SER A 74 -2.02 -18.61 40.15
N LYS A 75 -1.93 -19.89 39.76
CA LYS A 75 -2.61 -21.00 40.46
C LYS A 75 -2.08 -21.18 41.88
N TRP A 76 -0.77 -21.04 42.05
CA TRP A 76 -0.10 -21.22 43.34
C TRP A 76 -0.36 -20.05 44.31
N PHE A 77 -0.29 -18.80 43.83
CA PHE A 77 -0.49 -17.62 44.66
C PHE A 77 -1.96 -17.27 44.90
N VAL A 78 -2.84 -17.44 43.91
CA VAL A 78 -4.27 -17.08 44.02
C VAL A 78 -5.11 -18.25 44.56
N LYS A 79 -4.50 -19.44 44.77
CA LYS A 79 -5.16 -20.68 45.24
C LYS A 79 -6.45 -21.00 44.48
N THR A 80 -6.44 -20.77 43.16
CA THR A 80 -7.58 -21.17 42.31
C THR A 80 -7.55 -22.68 42.09
N SER A 81 -8.71 -23.32 41.95
CA SER A 81 -8.77 -24.77 41.77
C SER A 81 -8.00 -25.20 40.52
N TRP A 82 -7.42 -26.40 40.56
CA TRP A 82 -6.81 -27.02 39.38
C TRP A 82 -7.92 -27.58 38.49
N GLY A 83 -7.89 -27.29 37.19
CA GLY A 83 -8.84 -27.83 36.22
C GLY A 83 -8.17 -28.65 35.12
N THR A 84 -8.98 -29.37 34.35
CA THR A 84 -8.51 -30.13 33.19
C THR A 84 -7.92 -29.22 32.11
N ASP A 85 -8.39 -27.98 32.02
CA ASP A 85 -7.86 -26.94 31.14
C ASP A 85 -6.39 -26.61 31.46
N ASP A 86 -6.04 -26.56 32.74
CA ASP A 86 -4.68 -26.27 33.20
C ASP A 86 -3.73 -27.45 32.90
N SER A 87 -4.19 -28.70 33.06
CA SER A 87 -3.41 -29.89 32.68
C SER A 87 -3.13 -29.96 31.19
N LEU A 88 -4.13 -29.70 30.34
CA LEU A 88 -3.96 -29.72 28.88
C LEU A 88 -3.03 -28.61 28.40
N LEU A 89 -3.06 -27.44 29.04
CA LEU A 89 -2.13 -26.36 28.74
C LEU A 89 -0.67 -26.75 29.03
N VAL A 90 -0.41 -27.40 30.16
CA VAL A 90 0.95 -27.88 30.49
C VAL A 90 1.41 -28.93 29.47
N ILE A 91 0.51 -29.82 29.04
CA ILE A 91 0.82 -30.81 27.99
C ILE A 91 1.17 -30.12 26.67
N CYS A 92 0.40 -29.12 26.23
CA CYS A 92 0.70 -28.30 25.05
C CYS A 92 2.08 -27.63 25.17
N PHE A 93 2.39 -27.01 26.31
CA PHE A 93 3.71 -26.42 26.52
C PHE A 93 4.86 -27.44 26.45
N VAL A 94 4.66 -28.67 26.95
CA VAL A 94 5.66 -29.74 26.85
C VAL A 94 5.84 -30.21 25.39
N ILE A 95 4.78 -30.23 24.58
CA ILE A 95 4.83 -30.59 23.15
C ILE A 95 5.47 -29.48 22.30
N LEU A 96 5.32 -28.22 22.70
CA LEU A 96 5.94 -27.07 22.03
C LEU A 96 7.49 -27.12 22.05
N ILE A 97 8.10 -27.75 23.06
CA ILE A 97 9.55 -27.89 23.17
C ILE A 97 10.14 -28.70 22.01
N PRO A 98 9.77 -29.98 21.78
CA PRO A 98 10.27 -30.74 20.64
C PRO A 98 9.87 -30.12 19.29
N PHE A 99 8.70 -29.47 19.19
CA PHE A 99 8.32 -28.71 18.00
C PHE A 99 9.32 -27.59 17.67
N THR A 100 9.70 -26.80 18.67
CA THR A 100 10.69 -25.71 18.53
C THR A 100 12.07 -26.27 18.15
N VAL A 101 12.50 -27.35 18.81
CA VAL A 101 13.80 -28.01 18.52
C VAL A 101 13.85 -28.55 17.08
N ILE A 102 12.80 -29.23 16.62
CA ILE A 102 12.75 -29.78 15.26
C ILE A 102 12.73 -28.66 14.22
N THR A 103 12.02 -27.57 14.47
CA THR A 103 12.02 -26.40 13.58
C THR A 103 13.41 -25.78 13.47
N GLN A 104 14.17 -25.71 14.57
CA GLN A 104 15.58 -25.28 14.55
C GLN A 104 16.48 -26.22 13.75
N LEU A 105 16.28 -27.55 13.89
CA LEU A 105 16.99 -28.54 13.08
C LEU A 105 16.67 -28.38 11.59
N MET A 106 15.42 -28.05 11.24
CA MET A 106 14.99 -27.80 9.85
C MET A 106 15.63 -26.53 9.27
N ILE A 107 15.66 -25.42 10.02
CA ILE A 107 16.38 -24.21 9.62
C ILE A 107 17.87 -24.52 9.41
N GLY A 108 18.47 -25.30 10.30
CA GLY A 108 19.85 -25.78 10.16
C GLY A 108 20.10 -26.67 8.94
N GLN A 109 19.08 -27.38 8.42
CA GLN A 109 19.20 -28.14 7.17
C GLN A 109 19.00 -27.27 5.91
N GLY A 110 18.49 -26.04 6.05
CA GLY A 110 18.39 -25.07 4.95
C GLY A 110 16.99 -24.52 4.67
N ILE A 111 16.02 -24.66 5.59
CA ILE A 111 14.80 -23.82 5.53
C ILE A 111 15.21 -22.35 5.64
N GLY A 112 14.76 -21.50 4.72
CA GLY A 112 15.19 -20.11 4.59
C GLY A 112 16.36 -19.88 3.63
N LEU A 113 16.84 -20.94 2.94
CA LEU A 113 17.77 -20.83 1.80
C LEU A 113 17.04 -21.16 0.49
N ALA A 114 17.59 -20.69 -0.64
CA ALA A 114 17.07 -21.05 -1.95
C ALA A 114 17.14 -22.57 -2.19
N ALA A 115 16.03 -23.16 -2.67
CA ALA A 115 15.93 -24.61 -2.89
C ALA A 115 17.01 -25.19 -3.83
N ALA A 116 17.48 -24.38 -4.78
CA ALA A 116 18.56 -24.75 -5.70
C ALA A 116 19.91 -24.95 -4.98
N SER A 117 20.12 -24.33 -3.82
CA SER A 117 21.36 -24.33 -3.05
C SER A 117 21.43 -25.47 -2.03
N LEU A 118 20.37 -26.29 -1.94
CA LEU A 118 20.28 -27.42 -1.02
C LEU A 118 20.87 -28.69 -1.65
N SER A 119 21.70 -29.41 -0.90
CA SER A 119 22.19 -30.73 -1.32
C SER A 119 21.09 -31.79 -1.27
N ASP A 120 21.23 -32.86 -2.08
CA ASP A 120 20.30 -34.01 -2.07
C ASP A 120 20.03 -34.57 -0.66
N HIS A 121 21.06 -34.57 0.18
CA HIS A 121 20.96 -35.08 1.54
C HIS A 121 20.22 -34.10 2.47
N GLN A 122 20.40 -32.78 2.28
CA GLN A 122 19.64 -31.76 3.01
C GLN A 122 18.16 -31.82 2.66
N ILE A 123 17.79 -31.93 1.38
CA ILE A 123 16.39 -32.04 0.94
C ILE A 123 15.72 -33.26 1.58
N THR A 124 16.41 -34.40 1.56
CA THR A 124 15.90 -35.65 2.16
C THR A 124 15.72 -35.54 3.68
N ARG A 125 16.65 -34.88 4.39
CA ARG A 125 16.53 -34.65 5.84
C ARG A 125 15.45 -33.64 6.16
N LEU A 126 15.30 -32.61 5.33
CA LEU A 126 14.28 -31.59 5.50
C LEU A 126 12.89 -32.21 5.42
N LEU A 127 12.60 -32.99 4.39
CA LEU A 127 11.31 -33.69 4.25
C LEU A 127 11.03 -34.67 5.40
N LYS A 128 12.05 -35.35 5.93
CA LYS A 128 11.91 -36.18 7.15
C LYS A 128 11.49 -35.36 8.36
N TYR A 129 12.15 -34.22 8.58
CA TYR A 129 11.81 -33.34 9.69
C TYR A 129 10.45 -32.68 9.50
N THR A 130 10.08 -32.29 8.29
CA THR A 130 8.74 -31.77 7.96
C THR A 130 7.64 -32.78 8.31
N PHE A 131 7.84 -34.06 8.00
CA PHE A 131 6.89 -35.11 8.36
C PHE A 131 6.69 -35.25 9.89
N ILE A 132 7.79 -35.25 10.65
CA ILE A 132 7.74 -35.34 12.12
C ILE A 132 7.12 -34.06 12.71
N TRP A 133 7.52 -32.91 12.19
CA TRP A 133 7.01 -31.60 12.57
C TRP A 133 5.49 -31.51 12.37
N GLN A 134 4.99 -31.99 11.23
CA GLN A 134 3.57 -32.00 10.91
C GLN A 134 2.75 -32.86 11.88
N ALA A 135 3.27 -34.03 12.27
CA ALA A 135 2.61 -34.90 13.24
C ALA A 135 2.52 -34.25 14.63
N ILE A 136 3.61 -33.59 15.07
CA ILE A 136 3.65 -32.86 16.35
C ILE A 136 2.69 -31.66 16.31
N TYR A 137 2.67 -30.92 15.21
CA TYR A 137 1.82 -29.75 15.01
C TYR A 137 0.32 -30.08 15.10
N ILE A 138 -0.12 -31.16 14.42
CA ILE A 138 -1.52 -31.63 14.47
C ILE A 138 -1.92 -31.92 15.93
N GLY A 139 -1.05 -32.60 16.68
CA GLY A 139 -1.31 -32.95 18.08
C GLY A 139 -1.34 -31.72 18.99
N ASP A 140 -0.38 -30.81 18.84
CA ASP A 140 -0.24 -29.62 19.68
C ASP A 140 -1.45 -28.68 19.54
N LEU A 141 -1.87 -28.39 18.30
CA LEU A 141 -3.07 -27.59 18.04
C LEU A 141 -4.33 -28.22 18.63
N ALA A 142 -4.49 -29.54 18.50
CA ALA A 142 -5.65 -30.23 19.05
C ALA A 142 -5.71 -30.12 20.59
N VAL A 143 -4.57 -30.25 21.27
CA VAL A 143 -4.47 -30.12 22.74
C VAL A 143 -4.70 -28.68 23.18
N ALA A 144 -4.14 -27.70 22.46
CA ALA A 144 -4.34 -26.28 22.72
C ALA A 144 -5.83 -25.90 22.64
N LYS A 145 -6.52 -26.31 21.57
CA LYS A 145 -7.96 -26.07 21.38
C LYS A 145 -8.79 -26.79 22.44
N ALA A 146 -8.43 -28.01 22.80
CA ALA A 146 -9.08 -28.73 23.89
C ALA A 146 -8.95 -27.97 25.23
N SER A 147 -7.78 -27.43 25.57
CA SER A 147 -7.59 -26.63 26.79
C SER A 147 -8.59 -25.47 26.88
N ILE A 148 -8.81 -24.74 25.78
CA ILE A 148 -9.78 -23.64 25.71
C ILE A 148 -11.23 -24.13 25.88
N LEU A 149 -11.60 -25.23 25.21
CA LEU A 149 -12.96 -25.80 25.31
C LEU A 149 -13.26 -26.30 26.74
N PHE A 150 -12.29 -26.94 27.40
CA PHE A 150 -12.44 -27.35 28.81
C PHE A 150 -12.53 -26.15 29.75
N PHE A 151 -11.83 -25.05 29.44
CA PHE A 151 -12.00 -23.79 30.15
C PHE A 151 -13.42 -23.24 30.00
N PHE A 152 -14.04 -23.35 28.81
CA PHE A 152 -15.45 -22.94 28.62
C PHE A 152 -16.43 -23.81 29.42
N LEU A 153 -16.24 -25.13 29.44
CA LEU A 153 -17.06 -26.05 30.26
C LEU A 153 -17.01 -25.69 31.75
N ARG A 154 -15.85 -25.23 32.20
CA ARG A 154 -15.61 -24.83 33.59
C ARG A 154 -16.26 -23.50 33.95
N ILE A 155 -16.24 -22.52 33.06
CA ILE A 155 -16.81 -21.18 33.31
C ILE A 155 -18.32 -21.16 33.18
N PHE A 156 -18.87 -21.80 32.15
CA PHE A 156 -20.28 -21.66 31.80
C PHE A 156 -21.10 -22.85 32.32
N PRO A 157 -22.08 -22.63 33.20
CA PRO A 157 -22.88 -23.70 33.79
C PRO A 157 -24.08 -24.15 32.94
N ASP A 158 -24.40 -23.45 31.83
CA ASP A 158 -25.58 -23.75 31.00
C ASP A 158 -25.49 -25.14 30.33
N ASN A 159 -26.51 -25.98 30.56
CA ASN A 159 -26.50 -27.37 30.10
C ASN A 159 -26.55 -27.49 28.57
N LYS A 160 -27.31 -26.63 27.89
CA LYS A 160 -27.40 -26.64 26.42
C LYS A 160 -26.06 -26.24 25.80
N PHE A 161 -25.43 -25.20 26.34
CA PHE A 161 -24.11 -24.75 25.92
C PHE A 161 -23.02 -25.80 26.18
N ARG A 162 -23.06 -26.48 27.33
CA ARG A 162 -22.12 -27.57 27.64
C ARG A 162 -22.21 -28.74 26.67
N ILE A 163 -23.41 -29.11 26.23
CA ILE A 163 -23.60 -30.14 25.18
C ILE A 163 -22.89 -29.71 23.89
N VAL A 164 -23.08 -28.46 23.46
CA VAL A 164 -22.44 -27.92 22.25
C VAL A 164 -20.91 -27.93 22.38
N ILE A 165 -20.36 -27.59 23.55
CA ILE A 165 -18.91 -27.67 23.77
C ILE A 165 -18.41 -29.10 23.72
N TRP A 166 -19.11 -30.07 24.34
CA TRP A 166 -18.72 -31.48 24.27
C TRP A 166 -18.74 -32.03 22.85
N ILE A 167 -19.71 -31.64 22.03
CA ILE A 167 -19.73 -31.96 20.59
C ILE A 167 -18.51 -31.36 19.89
N THR A 168 -18.16 -30.11 20.23
CA THR A 168 -16.99 -29.42 19.66
C THR A 168 -15.67 -30.09 20.08
N VAL A 169 -15.55 -30.53 21.33
CA VAL A 169 -14.40 -31.31 21.82
C VAL A 169 -14.28 -32.63 21.06
N ALA A 170 -15.39 -33.35 20.90
CA ALA A 170 -15.41 -34.60 20.14
C ALA A 170 -15.00 -34.38 18.68
N PHE A 171 -15.53 -33.32 18.03
CA PHE A 171 -15.14 -32.95 16.68
C PHE A 171 -13.65 -32.62 16.56
N ASN A 172 -13.09 -31.83 17.48
CA ASN A 172 -11.66 -31.50 17.51
C ASN A 172 -10.78 -32.77 17.62
N VAL A 173 -11.13 -33.69 18.53
CA VAL A 173 -10.39 -34.94 18.73
C VAL A 173 -10.50 -35.87 17.52
N ILE A 174 -11.71 -36.01 16.95
CA ILE A 174 -11.93 -36.86 15.76
C ILE A 174 -11.16 -36.31 14.56
N THR A 175 -11.25 -35.01 14.29
CA THR A 175 -10.55 -34.37 13.17
C THR A 175 -9.03 -34.50 13.34
N ALA A 176 -8.50 -34.27 14.53
CA ALA A 176 -7.07 -34.46 14.81
C ALA A 176 -6.64 -35.93 14.61
N ALA A 177 -7.44 -36.90 15.08
CA ALA A 177 -7.14 -38.32 14.90
C ALA A 177 -7.16 -38.73 13.43
N VAL A 178 -8.15 -38.28 12.65
CA VAL A 178 -8.24 -38.54 11.21
C VAL A 178 -7.03 -37.95 10.49
N LEU A 179 -6.69 -36.70 10.75
CA LEU A 179 -5.54 -36.05 10.12
C LEU A 179 -4.21 -36.69 10.52
N PHE A 180 -4.08 -37.09 11.79
CA PHE A 180 -2.90 -37.82 12.25
C PHE A 180 -2.76 -39.15 11.51
N ILE A 181 -3.84 -39.93 11.37
CA ILE A 181 -3.83 -41.19 10.60
C ILE A 181 -3.48 -40.93 9.14
N LEU A 182 -4.12 -39.94 8.51
CA LEU A 182 -3.86 -39.57 7.12
C LEU A 182 -2.41 -39.14 6.90
N ASN A 183 -1.78 -38.49 7.88
CA ASN A 183 -0.36 -38.12 7.82
C ASN A 183 0.52 -39.37 7.58
N PHE A 184 0.27 -40.48 8.29
CA PHE A 184 1.02 -41.73 8.10
C PHE A 184 0.63 -42.51 6.84
N MET A 185 -0.50 -42.17 6.21
CA MET A 185 -0.98 -42.79 4.97
C MET A 185 -0.53 -42.04 3.70
N GLN A 186 0.24 -40.95 3.83
CA GLN A 186 0.68 -40.14 2.69
C GLN A 186 1.60 -40.88 1.71
N GLY A 187 2.28 -41.97 2.13
CA GLY A 187 3.13 -42.76 1.23
C GLY A 187 3.25 -44.23 1.60
N HIS A 188 3.28 -45.09 0.57
CA HIS A 188 3.39 -46.54 0.71
C HIS A 188 4.51 -47.10 -0.19
N PRO A 189 5.67 -47.51 0.37
CA PRO A 189 6.07 -47.46 1.77
C PRO A 189 6.31 -46.03 2.28
N LEU A 190 6.18 -45.80 3.59
CA LEU A 190 6.31 -44.49 4.24
C LEU A 190 7.64 -43.77 3.92
N SER A 191 8.69 -44.53 3.63
CA SER A 191 9.98 -43.98 3.20
C SER A 191 9.90 -43.09 1.96
N LEU A 192 8.91 -43.32 1.09
CA LEU A 192 8.71 -42.52 -0.12
C LEU A 192 8.35 -41.06 0.17
N VAL A 193 7.80 -40.74 1.34
CA VAL A 193 7.47 -39.35 1.71
C VAL A 193 8.70 -38.44 1.66
N TRP A 194 9.88 -38.97 2.01
CA TRP A 194 11.14 -38.19 2.01
C TRP A 194 12.19 -38.67 1.02
N THR A 195 12.03 -39.84 0.37
CA THR A 195 12.91 -40.28 -0.72
C THR A 195 12.30 -40.13 -2.11
N GLY A 196 10.97 -39.98 -2.21
CA GLY A 196 10.22 -39.99 -3.47
C GLY A 196 10.46 -38.77 -4.35
N TRP A 197 10.99 -37.68 -3.80
CA TRP A 197 11.37 -36.47 -4.57
C TRP A 197 12.48 -36.72 -5.60
N ARG A 198 13.21 -37.85 -5.51
CA ARG A 198 14.33 -38.18 -6.40
C ARG A 198 13.90 -38.73 -7.77
N ASP A 199 12.73 -39.35 -7.87
CA ASP A 199 12.21 -39.99 -9.09
C ASP A 199 10.79 -39.48 -9.41
N MET A 200 10.72 -38.43 -10.23
CA MET A 200 9.48 -37.69 -10.49
C MET A 200 8.52 -38.45 -11.42
N GLU A 201 9.03 -39.23 -12.39
CA GLU A 201 8.22 -39.99 -13.37
C GLU A 201 7.33 -41.07 -12.74
N ALA A 202 7.67 -41.57 -11.54
CA ALA A 202 6.89 -42.60 -10.86
C ALA A 202 6.04 -42.08 -9.68
N ASN A 203 6.39 -40.93 -9.08
CA ASN A 203 5.86 -40.52 -7.77
C ASN A 203 5.47 -39.03 -7.64
N GLY A 204 5.36 -38.27 -8.73
CA GLY A 204 4.92 -36.86 -8.71
C GLY A 204 3.56 -36.62 -8.03
N LEU A 205 2.67 -37.63 -8.06
CA LEU A 205 1.37 -37.61 -7.36
C LEU A 205 1.51 -37.49 -5.83
N LEU A 206 2.59 -38.03 -5.25
CA LEU A 206 2.84 -38.04 -3.80
C LEU A 206 3.13 -36.64 -3.25
N PHE A 207 3.89 -35.85 -4.01
CA PHE A 207 4.30 -34.50 -3.61
C PHE A 207 3.14 -33.51 -3.65
N VAL A 208 2.30 -33.60 -4.68
CA VAL A 208 1.05 -32.83 -4.79
C VAL A 208 0.09 -33.17 -3.64
N ASN A 209 0.05 -34.43 -3.20
CA ASN A 209 -0.78 -34.85 -2.07
C ASN A 209 -0.32 -34.27 -0.72
N LEU A 210 0.99 -34.07 -0.52
CA LEU A 210 1.54 -33.45 0.70
C LEU A 210 1.07 -31.99 0.85
N ILE A 211 1.09 -31.23 -0.24
CA ILE A 211 0.64 -29.82 -0.28
C ILE A 211 -0.87 -29.74 -0.06
N LYS A 212 -1.65 -30.56 -0.77
CA LYS A 212 -3.12 -30.61 -0.62
C LYS A 212 -3.54 -30.99 0.80
N PHE A 213 -2.82 -31.91 1.44
CA PHE A 213 -3.05 -32.28 2.83
C PHE A 213 -2.78 -31.11 3.80
N GLY A 214 -1.70 -30.34 3.58
CA GLY A 214 -1.41 -29.13 4.34
C GLY A 214 -2.50 -28.06 4.25
N PHE A 215 -3.04 -27.81 3.05
CA PHE A 215 -4.16 -26.89 2.85
C PHE A 215 -5.45 -27.37 3.54
N ALA A 216 -5.80 -28.65 3.39
CA ALA A 216 -6.98 -29.23 4.03
C ALA A 216 -6.92 -29.12 5.57
N HIS A 217 -5.74 -29.41 6.16
CA HIS A 217 -5.52 -29.25 7.59
C HIS A 217 -5.70 -27.80 8.06
N SER A 218 -5.18 -26.83 7.29
CA SER A 218 -5.24 -25.40 7.64
C SER A 218 -6.68 -24.87 7.59
N ILE A 219 -7.43 -25.19 6.53
CA ILE A 219 -8.83 -24.76 6.38
C ILE A 219 -9.70 -25.28 7.53
N LEU A 220 -9.58 -26.57 7.86
CA LEU A 220 -10.36 -27.18 8.95
C LEU A 220 -10.07 -26.52 10.30
N ASN A 221 -8.81 -26.16 10.56
CA ASN A 221 -8.44 -25.48 11.80
C ASN A 221 -8.99 -24.06 11.88
N CYS A 222 -8.87 -23.28 10.81
CA CYS A 222 -9.40 -21.91 10.76
C CYS A 222 -10.91 -21.87 11.03
N VAL A 223 -11.66 -22.79 10.43
CA VAL A 223 -13.12 -22.91 10.65
C VAL A 223 -13.42 -23.20 12.13
N LEU A 224 -12.66 -24.10 12.76
CA LEU A 224 -12.84 -24.43 14.17
C LEU A 224 -12.49 -23.26 15.10
N ASP A 225 -11.47 -22.47 14.77
CA ASP A 225 -11.08 -21.29 15.57
C ASP A 225 -12.15 -20.19 15.54
N ILE A 226 -12.74 -19.93 14.37
CA ILE A 226 -13.89 -19.02 14.22
C ILE A 226 -15.08 -19.53 15.03
N TRP A 227 -15.37 -20.83 14.96
CA TRP A 227 -16.45 -21.44 15.76
C TRP A 227 -16.21 -21.28 17.26
N MET A 228 -14.98 -21.56 17.73
CA MET A 228 -14.60 -21.45 19.13
C MET A 228 -14.68 -20.01 19.68
N LEU A 229 -14.51 -18.99 18.83
CA LEU A 229 -14.75 -17.59 19.18
C LEU A 229 -16.25 -17.31 19.36
N ILE A 230 -17.11 -17.86 18.48
CA ILE A 230 -18.56 -17.65 18.51
C ILE A 230 -19.19 -18.22 19.79
N LEU A 231 -18.72 -19.38 20.24
CA LEU A 231 -19.26 -20.08 21.42
C LEU A 231 -19.43 -19.18 22.66
N PRO A 232 -18.38 -18.60 23.27
CA PRO A 232 -18.53 -17.76 24.46
C PRO A 232 -19.30 -16.46 24.19
N MET A 233 -19.31 -15.94 22.96
CA MET A 233 -20.08 -14.75 22.60
C MET A 233 -21.59 -14.97 22.77
N THR A 234 -22.10 -16.15 22.44
CA THR A 234 -23.53 -16.48 22.62
C THR A 234 -24.00 -16.38 24.09
N GLN A 235 -23.09 -16.60 25.04
CA GLN A 235 -23.38 -16.52 26.47
C GLN A 235 -23.22 -15.09 27.01
N LEU A 236 -22.22 -14.34 26.53
CA LEU A 236 -21.94 -12.96 26.98
C LEU A 236 -23.01 -11.94 26.55
N VAL A 237 -23.75 -12.22 25.47
CA VAL A 237 -24.87 -11.35 25.05
C VAL A 237 -26.04 -11.43 26.03
N LYS A 238 -26.22 -12.56 26.71
CA LYS A 238 -27.34 -12.79 27.66
C LYS A 238 -27.09 -12.22 29.06
N ILE A 239 -25.84 -11.88 29.38
CA ILE A 239 -25.47 -11.35 30.69
C ILE A 239 -25.44 -9.81 30.61
N GLY A 240 -26.22 -9.14 31.47
CA GLY A 240 -26.31 -7.67 31.57
C GLY A 240 -25.06 -6.97 32.12
N LEU A 241 -23.88 -7.31 31.61
CA LEU A 241 -22.61 -6.68 31.98
C LEU A 241 -22.51 -5.27 31.40
N ARG A 242 -22.00 -4.32 32.20
CA ARG A 242 -21.62 -2.98 31.72
C ARG A 242 -20.62 -3.10 30.56
N LEU A 243 -20.80 -2.29 29.53
CA LEU A 243 -20.08 -2.35 28.25
C LEU A 243 -18.54 -2.48 28.40
N ARG A 244 -17.92 -1.75 29.34
CA ARG A 244 -16.47 -1.84 29.62
C ARG A 244 -16.00 -3.24 30.05
N LYS A 245 -16.78 -3.96 30.88
CA LYS A 245 -16.47 -5.34 31.29
C LYS A 245 -16.73 -6.32 30.15
N LYS A 246 -17.76 -6.07 29.34
CA LYS A 246 -18.06 -6.85 28.14
C LYS A 246 -16.92 -6.77 27.12
N ILE A 247 -16.40 -5.56 26.87
CA ILE A 247 -15.26 -5.34 25.97
C ILE A 247 -13.99 -6.04 26.47
N GLY A 248 -13.67 -5.95 27.77
CA GLY A 248 -12.49 -6.64 28.32
C GLY A 248 -12.56 -8.17 28.20
N VAL A 249 -13.76 -8.75 28.38
CA VAL A 249 -13.97 -10.18 28.17
C VAL A 249 -13.96 -10.55 26.68
N MET A 250 -14.49 -9.69 25.80
CA MET A 250 -14.41 -9.86 24.34
C MET A 250 -12.96 -9.81 23.83
N ALA A 251 -12.12 -8.90 24.35
CA ALA A 251 -10.71 -8.81 24.00
C ALA A 251 -9.91 -10.05 24.46
N MET A 252 -10.25 -10.62 25.62
CA MET A 252 -9.61 -11.84 26.13
C MET A 252 -9.86 -13.06 25.25
N PHE A 253 -11.04 -13.17 24.62
CA PHE A 253 -11.35 -14.26 23.67
C PHE A 253 -10.89 -13.96 22.23
N GLY A 254 -10.77 -12.67 21.87
CA GLY A 254 -10.38 -12.23 20.52
C GLY A 254 -8.88 -12.29 20.21
N LEU A 255 -8.00 -12.36 21.21
CA LEU A 255 -6.54 -12.38 20.98
C LEU A 255 -6.07 -13.61 20.19
N GLY A 256 -6.82 -14.73 20.23
CA GLY A 256 -6.54 -15.94 19.45
C GLY A 256 -6.77 -15.81 17.93
N LEU A 257 -7.52 -14.80 17.47
CA LEU A 257 -7.71 -14.55 16.03
C LEU A 257 -6.45 -14.03 15.34
N LEU A 258 -5.53 -13.41 16.09
CA LEU A 258 -4.26 -12.90 15.54
C LEU A 258 -3.37 -14.02 14.98
N GLU A 259 -3.46 -15.24 15.52
CA GLU A 259 -2.78 -16.41 14.96
C GLU A 259 -3.41 -16.86 13.62
N THR A 260 -4.74 -16.84 13.50
CA THR A 260 -5.43 -17.24 12.26
C THR A 260 -5.32 -16.19 11.15
N SER A 261 -5.20 -14.90 11.49
CA SER A 261 -5.04 -13.81 10.52
C SER A 261 -3.67 -13.84 9.84
N PHE A 262 -2.62 -14.30 10.52
CA PHE A 262 -1.29 -14.49 9.93
C PHE A 262 -1.24 -15.64 8.92
N VAL A 263 -2.14 -16.64 9.05
CA VAL A 263 -2.27 -17.76 8.11
C VAL A 263 -3.28 -17.44 6.98
N ALA A 264 -4.26 -16.58 7.23
CA ALA A 264 -5.21 -16.12 6.22
C ALA A 264 -4.65 -15.03 5.29
N ASP A 265 -3.54 -14.39 5.66
CA ASP A 265 -2.75 -13.59 4.75
C ASP A 265 -2.09 -14.52 3.70
N HIS A 266 -2.66 -14.49 2.50
CA HIS A 266 -2.30 -15.35 1.37
C HIS A 266 -0.82 -15.24 0.97
N SER A 267 -0.13 -14.18 1.43
CA SER A 267 1.30 -13.92 1.24
C SER A 267 2.21 -14.86 2.08
N SER A 268 1.89 -15.05 3.36
CA SER A 268 2.71 -15.83 4.30
C SER A 268 2.60 -17.35 4.05
N VAL A 269 1.42 -17.81 3.60
CA VAL A 269 1.20 -19.22 3.19
C VAL A 269 1.94 -19.54 1.88
N ARG A 270 2.07 -18.57 0.96
CA ARG A 270 2.86 -18.72 -0.27
C ARG A 270 4.36 -18.82 0.03
N GLU A 271 4.86 -18.05 0.99
CA GLU A 271 6.25 -18.14 1.46
C GLU A 271 6.54 -19.49 2.15
N ILE A 272 5.67 -19.97 3.04
CA ILE A 272 5.84 -21.27 3.73
C ILE A 272 5.71 -22.44 2.73
N CYS A 273 4.79 -22.38 1.77
CA CYS A 273 4.70 -23.35 0.66
C CYS A 273 5.93 -23.28 -0.26
N GLY A 274 6.47 -22.08 -0.52
CA GLY A 274 7.70 -21.88 -1.29
C GLY A 274 8.96 -22.41 -0.59
N MET A 275 8.94 -22.57 0.74
CA MET A 275 10.07 -23.13 1.51
C MET A 275 10.11 -24.65 1.56
N THR A 276 9.00 -25.34 1.30
CA THR A 276 8.93 -26.81 1.32
C THR A 276 8.72 -27.43 -0.05
N ALA A 277 8.35 -26.64 -1.06
CA ALA A 277 8.16 -27.10 -2.42
C ALA A 277 9.10 -26.41 -3.42
N PRO A 278 9.87 -27.17 -4.21
CA PRO A 278 10.47 -26.61 -5.41
C PRO A 278 9.36 -26.12 -6.36
N PRO A 279 9.63 -25.14 -7.23
CA PRO A 279 8.62 -24.33 -7.94
C PRO A 279 7.86 -25.07 -9.07
N LEU A 280 7.76 -26.39 -8.99
CA LEU A 280 7.35 -27.28 -10.09
C LEU A 280 5.90 -27.76 -10.02
N PHE A 281 5.12 -27.34 -9.02
CA PHE A 281 3.73 -27.76 -8.87
C PHE A 281 2.82 -26.58 -8.51
N SER A 282 2.60 -25.70 -9.50
CA SER A 282 1.36 -24.93 -9.58
C SER A 282 0.21 -25.87 -9.99
N ASP A 283 -1.00 -25.59 -9.52
CA ASP A 283 -2.21 -26.43 -9.59
C ASP A 283 -2.80 -26.71 -11.00
N ASP A 284 -2.02 -26.56 -12.09
CA ASP A 284 -2.50 -26.72 -13.48
C ASP A 284 -2.31 -28.14 -14.07
N LEU A 285 -2.20 -29.17 -13.23
CA LEU A 285 -2.19 -30.56 -13.67
C LEU A 285 -3.59 -31.18 -13.58
N GLN A 286 -4.42 -30.94 -14.60
CA GLN A 286 -5.52 -31.86 -14.90
C GLN A 286 -4.97 -33.14 -15.56
N PRO A 287 -5.41 -34.34 -15.14
CA PRO A 287 -5.07 -35.58 -15.81
C PRO A 287 -5.84 -35.74 -17.13
N LEU A 288 -5.19 -36.35 -18.13
CA LEU A 288 -5.78 -36.76 -19.40
C LEU A 288 -7.11 -37.53 -19.22
N PRO A 289 -8.10 -37.34 -20.11
CA PRO A 289 -9.39 -38.03 -19.99
C PRO A 289 -9.25 -39.50 -20.40
N GLY A 290 -9.52 -40.41 -19.45
CA GLY A 290 -9.91 -41.79 -19.73
C GLY A 290 -11.43 -41.94 -19.72
N PRO A 291 -12.00 -42.87 -20.51
CA PRO A 291 -13.43 -42.94 -20.74
C PRO A 291 -14.13 -43.72 -19.62
N LEU A 292 -15.01 -43.06 -18.85
CA LEU A 292 -16.24 -43.60 -18.23
C LEU A 292 -16.75 -42.57 -17.21
N GLY A 293 -17.98 -42.09 -17.42
CA GLY A 293 -18.59 -41.05 -16.60
C GLY A 293 -19.13 -41.52 -15.25
N ILE A 294 -19.53 -40.55 -14.42
CA ILE A 294 -20.82 -40.47 -13.70
C ILE A 294 -20.91 -39.09 -13.01
N LYS A 295 -22.09 -38.48 -13.10
CA LYS A 295 -22.50 -37.17 -12.56
C LYS A 295 -22.86 -37.23 -11.06
N HIS A 296 -22.71 -36.14 -10.30
CA HIS A 296 -23.78 -35.28 -9.71
C HIS A 296 -23.39 -34.47 -8.45
N ALA A 297 -23.85 -33.21 -8.47
CA ALA A 297 -24.47 -32.40 -7.39
C ALA A 297 -23.71 -32.08 -6.08
N LEU A 298 -23.47 -30.79 -5.83
CA LEU A 298 -24.23 -29.99 -4.85
C LEU A 298 -23.87 -28.50 -4.97
N SER A 299 -24.89 -27.71 -5.32
CA SER A 299 -24.92 -26.24 -5.27
C SER A 299 -25.21 -25.80 -3.83
N PHE A 300 -24.51 -24.78 -3.34
CA PHE A 300 -25.07 -23.88 -2.32
C PHE A 300 -24.67 -22.43 -2.61
N ASN A 301 -25.70 -21.59 -2.59
CA ASN A 301 -25.79 -20.20 -2.96
C ASN A 301 -25.90 -19.37 -1.66
N THR A 302 -25.14 -18.30 -1.49
CA THR A 302 -25.49 -17.20 -0.57
C THR A 302 -24.92 -15.87 -1.02
N LYS A 303 -25.84 -14.94 -1.31
CA LYS A 303 -25.65 -13.50 -1.53
C LYS A 303 -25.43 -12.74 -0.19
N GLN A 304 -24.91 -11.50 -0.33
CA GLN A 304 -25.09 -10.26 0.48
C GLN A 304 -24.01 -9.80 1.51
N GLN A 305 -23.32 -8.69 1.13
CA GLN A 305 -22.91 -7.46 1.89
C GLN A 305 -21.83 -7.51 3.01
N PRO A 306 -21.17 -6.39 3.43
CA PRO A 306 -20.86 -5.06 2.84
C PRO A 306 -19.31 -4.71 2.97
N PRO A 307 -18.81 -3.45 2.81
CA PRO A 307 -17.40 -3.18 2.45
C PRO A 307 -16.45 -3.13 3.67
N THR A 308 -15.21 -3.61 3.49
CA THR A 308 -14.13 -3.48 4.48
C THR A 308 -12.99 -2.61 3.95
N MET A 309 -12.62 -1.61 4.77
CA MET A 309 -11.50 -0.69 4.61
C MET A 309 -10.18 -1.39 4.22
N ASN A 310 -9.44 -0.76 3.32
CA ASN A 310 -8.18 -1.27 2.79
C ASN A 310 -7.00 -0.78 3.67
N TYR A 311 -6.46 -1.68 4.49
CA TYR A 311 -5.36 -1.45 5.45
C TYR A 311 -3.96 -1.72 4.85
N ALA A 312 -3.81 -1.66 3.52
CA ALA A 312 -2.61 -2.14 2.84
C ALA A 312 -1.42 -1.15 2.81
N ASN A 313 -1.57 0.09 3.28
CA ASN A 313 -0.47 1.09 3.28
C ASN A 313 0.31 1.16 4.61
N MET A 314 0.42 0.07 5.36
CA MET A 314 1.03 0.12 6.70
C MET A 314 2.15 -0.89 6.96
N ILE A 315 2.81 -1.43 5.92
CA ILE A 315 3.95 -2.34 6.12
C ILE A 315 5.04 -2.14 5.05
N GLU A 316 5.73 -1.01 5.09
CA GLU A 316 7.14 -0.94 4.70
C GLU A 316 7.88 0.01 5.64
N GLU A 317 8.34 -0.50 6.79
CA GLU A 317 9.44 0.13 7.53
C GLU A 317 10.05 -0.87 8.53
N LYS A 318 11.31 -1.28 8.30
CA LYS A 318 12.05 -2.20 9.19
C LYS A 318 12.27 -1.63 10.60
N ASN A 319 12.04 -0.33 10.81
CA ASN A 319 12.05 0.30 12.13
C ASN A 319 10.68 0.21 12.84
N LEU A 320 9.57 0.07 12.11
CA LEU A 320 8.25 -0.12 12.69
C LEU A 320 8.16 -1.47 13.43
N LYS A 321 8.85 -2.53 12.97
CA LYS A 321 8.89 -3.83 13.67
C LYS A 321 9.60 -3.78 15.02
N LYS A 322 10.67 -2.99 15.17
CA LYS A 322 11.38 -2.81 16.46
C LYS A 322 10.58 -1.91 17.40
N THR A 323 9.98 -0.84 16.89
CA THR A 323 9.12 0.06 17.67
C THR A 323 7.80 -0.61 18.07
N PHE A 324 7.25 -1.49 17.23
CA PHE A 324 6.06 -2.29 17.53
C PHE A 324 6.35 -3.35 18.59
N ILE A 325 7.50 -4.04 18.54
CA ILE A 325 7.90 -4.98 19.60
C ILE A 325 8.16 -4.25 20.92
N ILE A 326 8.84 -3.10 20.92
CA ILE A 326 9.07 -2.28 22.13
C ILE A 326 7.76 -1.68 22.67
N ALA A 327 6.87 -1.20 21.80
CA ALA A 327 5.54 -0.70 22.19
C ALA A 327 4.63 -1.81 22.71
N THR A 328 4.71 -3.02 22.15
CA THR A 328 3.97 -4.19 22.64
C THR A 328 4.54 -4.70 23.97
N LEU A 329 5.87 -4.65 24.16
CA LEU A 329 6.52 -4.98 25.43
C LEU A 329 6.17 -3.93 26.52
N CYS A 330 6.25 -2.64 26.19
CA CYS A 330 5.87 -1.54 27.09
C CYS A 330 4.37 -1.52 27.40
N SER A 331 3.50 -1.87 26.43
CA SER A 331 2.05 -2.05 26.63
C SER A 331 1.74 -3.29 27.47
N THR A 332 2.51 -4.38 27.31
CA THR A 332 2.38 -5.59 28.13
C THR A 332 2.88 -5.37 29.56
N ILE A 333 3.95 -4.60 29.75
CA ILE A 333 4.49 -4.16 31.04
C ILE A 333 3.51 -3.18 31.72
N ALA A 334 3.01 -2.17 31.00
CA ALA A 334 1.97 -1.26 31.50
C ALA A 334 0.65 -1.99 31.80
N GLY A 335 0.30 -3.00 31.02
CA GLY A 335 -0.85 -3.89 31.23
C GLY A 335 -0.68 -4.81 32.45
N THR A 336 0.53 -5.28 32.74
CA THR A 336 0.84 -6.02 33.98
C THR A 336 0.85 -5.11 35.20
N PHE A 337 1.30 -3.85 35.08
CA PHE A 337 1.17 -2.84 36.15
C PHE A 337 -0.28 -2.41 36.38
N SER A 338 -1.11 -2.27 35.34
CA SER A 338 -2.55 -1.98 35.45
C SER A 338 -3.34 -3.15 36.03
N SER A 339 -2.95 -4.39 35.71
CA SER A 339 -3.50 -5.61 36.34
C SER A 339 -3.09 -5.75 37.81
N SER A 340 -1.90 -5.28 38.17
CA SER A 340 -1.41 -5.21 39.56
C SER A 340 -2.13 -4.12 40.37
N ILE A 341 -2.49 -3.00 39.73
CA ILE A 341 -3.35 -1.95 40.31
C ILE A 341 -4.80 -2.46 40.47
N GLY A 342 -5.32 -3.23 39.53
CA GLY A 342 -6.62 -3.90 39.66
C GLY A 342 -6.65 -4.97 40.77
N LEU A 343 -5.52 -5.63 41.04
CA LEU A 343 -5.35 -6.52 42.19
C LEU A 343 -5.28 -5.73 43.50
N TRP A 344 -4.59 -4.59 43.51
CA TRP A 344 -4.51 -3.67 44.65
C TRP A 344 -5.89 -3.08 45.02
N ASP A 345 -6.71 -2.72 44.02
CA ASP A 345 -8.09 -2.25 44.24
C ASP A 345 -9.02 -3.38 44.73
N ARG A 346 -8.85 -4.63 44.27
CA ARG A 346 -9.60 -5.79 44.81
C ARG A 346 -9.18 -6.15 46.24
N VAL A 347 -7.91 -5.93 46.61
CA VAL A 347 -7.41 -6.10 47.98
C VAL A 347 -7.89 -4.97 48.91
N LYS A 348 -8.02 -3.74 48.38
CA LYS A 348 -8.59 -2.57 49.07
C LYS A 348 -10.09 -2.71 49.31
N GLU A 349 -10.83 -3.28 48.34
CA GLU A 349 -12.24 -3.64 48.49
C GLU A 349 -12.44 -4.78 49.50
N LYS A 350 -11.62 -5.85 49.46
CA LYS A 350 -11.67 -6.91 50.50
C LYS A 350 -11.33 -6.41 51.91
N ARG A 351 -10.45 -5.40 52.05
CA ARG A 351 -10.18 -4.73 53.35
C ARG A 351 -11.30 -3.82 53.82
N LYS A 352 -12.09 -3.23 52.91
CA LYS A 352 -13.31 -2.47 53.25
C LYS A 352 -14.48 -3.38 53.60
N GLN A 353 -14.56 -4.56 53.00
CA GLN A 353 -15.60 -5.57 53.24
C GLN A 353 -15.34 -6.36 54.53
N ALA A 354 -14.07 -6.63 54.89
CA ALA A 354 -13.67 -7.14 56.20
C ALA A 354 -13.88 -6.12 57.36
N LYS A 355 -14.19 -4.86 57.04
CA LYS A 355 -14.51 -3.80 58.00
C LYS A 355 -16.02 -3.53 58.13
N ARG A 356 -16.88 -4.27 57.40
CA ARG A 356 -18.35 -4.10 57.42
C ARG A 356 -19.14 -5.33 57.87
N ASP A 357 -18.57 -6.52 57.92
CA ASP A 357 -19.23 -7.70 58.51
C ASP A 357 -18.44 -8.24 59.70
N THR A 358 -18.73 -7.67 60.86
CA THR A 358 -18.72 -8.30 62.20
C THR A 358 -19.32 -7.26 63.16
N THR A 359 -20.61 -7.00 62.97
CA THR A 359 -21.44 -6.40 64.01
C THR A 359 -22.23 -7.51 64.65
N GLN A 360 -22.05 -7.66 65.96
CA GLN A 360 -23.07 -7.82 66.98
C GLN A 360 -22.33 -8.17 68.29
N ASP A 361 -22.57 -7.57 69.45
CA ASP A 361 -23.28 -6.36 69.82
C ASP A 361 -22.98 -6.17 71.33
N GLU A 362 -23.24 -4.96 71.85
CA GLU A 362 -23.41 -4.62 73.28
C GLU A 362 -22.23 -4.30 74.23
N GLU A 363 -20.99 -4.80 74.10
CA GLU A 363 -19.94 -4.41 75.08
C GLU A 363 -19.06 -3.20 74.68
N ILE A 364 -18.98 -2.90 73.38
CA ILE A 364 -18.09 -1.84 72.87
C ILE A 364 -18.74 -0.44 72.94
N LYS A 365 -20.07 -0.35 73.05
CA LYS A 365 -20.78 0.94 73.23
C LYS A 365 -20.53 1.56 74.60
N LYS A 366 -20.34 0.74 75.65
CA LYS A 366 -20.04 1.22 77.01
C LYS A 366 -18.58 1.62 77.21
N LEU A 367 -17.64 0.96 76.52
CA LEU A 367 -16.21 1.29 76.59
C LEU A 367 -15.80 2.47 75.69
N ARG A 368 -16.50 2.71 74.58
CA ARG A 368 -16.24 3.88 73.71
C ARG A 368 -16.61 5.21 74.37
N ALA A 369 -17.63 5.24 75.22
CA ALA A 369 -17.98 6.44 76.00
C ALA A 369 -16.92 6.83 77.03
N GLN A 370 -16.07 5.88 77.49
CA GLN A 370 -15.00 6.14 78.46
C GLN A 370 -13.65 6.46 77.78
N VAL A 371 -13.41 5.96 76.57
CA VAL A 371 -12.15 6.19 75.83
C VAL A 371 -12.20 7.48 75.00
N GLU A 372 -13.39 7.95 74.62
CA GLU A 372 -13.56 9.18 73.83
C GLU A 372 -13.31 10.48 74.64
N GLN A 373 -12.98 10.34 75.94
CA GLN A 373 -12.67 11.46 76.82
C GLN A 373 -11.18 11.62 77.17
N SER A 374 -10.25 10.81 76.63
CA SER A 374 -8.82 10.94 76.98
C SER A 374 -7.80 10.93 75.84
N SER A 375 -8.17 10.90 74.55
CA SER A 375 -7.15 10.85 73.49
C SER A 375 -7.50 11.67 72.24
N LYS A 376 -7.92 12.92 72.43
CA LYS A 376 -8.09 13.88 71.33
C LYS A 376 -6.81 14.54 70.81
N ASP A 377 -5.62 14.28 71.38
CA ASP A 377 -4.41 15.04 71.03
C ASP A 377 -3.13 14.22 70.68
N LYS A 378 -3.19 12.93 70.29
CA LYS A 378 -1.94 12.15 70.02
C LYS A 378 -1.78 11.40 68.70
N ASP A 379 -2.76 11.40 67.79
CA ASP A 379 -2.66 10.66 66.51
C ASP A 379 -2.51 11.53 65.24
N LYS A 380 -2.37 12.85 65.37
CA LYS A 380 -1.97 13.71 64.25
C LYS A 380 -0.44 13.81 64.09
N ASP A 381 0.32 13.70 65.18
CA ASP A 381 1.78 13.87 65.13
C ASP A 381 2.51 12.63 64.55
N ARG A 382 2.01 11.42 64.80
CA ARG A 382 2.62 10.16 64.29
C ARG A 382 2.51 9.96 62.78
N ALA A 383 1.49 10.54 62.15
CA ALA A 383 1.33 10.49 60.69
C ALA A 383 2.23 11.51 59.98
N LEU A 384 2.48 12.67 60.61
CA LEU A 384 3.36 13.72 60.10
C LEU A 384 4.84 13.30 60.15
N GLU A 385 5.24 12.60 61.21
CA GLU A 385 6.63 12.18 61.42
C GLU A 385 7.08 11.05 60.45
N ARG A 386 6.15 10.19 60.00
CA ARG A 386 6.41 9.13 59.00
C ARG A 386 6.56 9.64 57.56
N SER A 387 5.93 10.77 57.23
CA SER A 387 6.17 11.44 55.93
C SER A 387 7.59 12.01 55.91
N ARG A 388 7.97 12.70 56.98
CA ARG A 388 9.26 13.36 57.13
C ARG A 388 10.46 12.43 56.97
N THR A 389 10.37 11.19 57.47
CA THR A 389 11.45 10.21 57.36
C THR A 389 11.58 9.59 55.96
N ARG A 390 10.49 9.56 55.18
CA ARG A 390 10.52 9.09 53.78
C ARG A 390 11.12 10.16 52.87
N ASP A 391 10.76 11.42 53.11
CA ASP A 391 11.29 12.58 52.38
C ASP A 391 12.81 12.76 52.64
N GLU A 392 13.29 12.39 53.83
CA GLU A 392 14.74 12.39 54.17
C GLU A 392 15.56 11.37 53.36
N VAL A 393 15.01 10.18 53.09
CA VAL A 393 15.68 9.14 52.30
C VAL A 393 15.79 9.58 50.84
N GLU A 394 14.69 10.06 50.27
CA GLU A 394 14.61 10.58 48.90
C GLU A 394 15.58 11.76 48.69
N ALA A 395 15.57 12.72 49.61
CA ALA A 395 16.51 13.84 49.59
C ALA A 395 17.98 13.41 49.76
N SER A 396 18.27 12.29 50.44
CA SER A 396 19.65 11.77 50.53
C SER A 396 20.14 11.18 49.22
N PHE A 397 19.29 10.43 48.50
CA PHE A 397 19.65 9.88 47.18
C PHE A 397 19.86 10.98 46.14
N GLU A 398 19.03 12.01 46.13
CA GLU A 398 19.16 13.16 45.23
C GLU A 398 20.45 13.96 45.51
N ARG A 399 20.73 14.27 46.79
CA ARG A 399 21.98 14.95 47.18
C ARG A 399 23.21 14.12 46.82
N SER A 400 23.16 12.80 47.02
CA SER A 400 24.26 11.90 46.70
C SER A 400 24.58 11.87 45.20
N GLY A 401 23.56 11.79 44.35
CA GLY A 401 23.73 11.85 42.89
C GLY A 401 24.28 13.19 42.41
N ALA A 402 23.75 14.31 42.94
CA ALA A 402 24.20 15.65 42.57
C ALA A 402 25.68 15.90 42.91
N LEU A 403 26.17 15.38 44.04
CA LEU A 403 27.57 15.52 44.44
C LEU A 403 28.52 14.72 43.54
N ILE A 404 28.15 13.50 43.15
CA ILE A 404 28.96 12.67 42.24
C ILE A 404 29.03 13.31 40.86
N ASN A 405 27.90 13.79 40.33
CA ASN A 405 27.86 14.49 39.04
C ASN A 405 28.70 15.76 39.07
N ARG A 406 28.61 16.56 40.14
CA ARG A 406 29.44 17.76 40.28
C ARG A 406 30.94 17.45 40.30
N GLU A 407 31.36 16.39 41.00
CA GLU A 407 32.77 15.98 41.03
C GLU A 407 33.25 15.44 39.68
N PHE A 408 32.37 14.75 38.94
CA PHE A 408 32.64 14.31 37.58
C PHE A 408 32.81 15.49 36.62
N GLU A 409 31.90 16.46 36.68
CA GLU A 409 31.93 17.67 35.85
C GLU A 409 33.16 18.54 36.16
N ASP A 410 33.55 18.71 37.43
CA ASP A 410 34.78 19.44 37.78
C ASP A 410 36.03 18.73 37.21
N GLY A 411 36.08 17.39 37.27
CA GLY A 411 37.15 16.62 36.63
C GLY A 411 37.14 16.75 35.10
N TYR A 412 35.95 16.75 34.50
CA TYR A 412 35.78 16.93 33.05
C TYR A 412 36.17 18.34 32.60
N GLN A 413 35.83 19.37 33.35
CA GLN A 413 36.23 20.75 33.02
C GLN A 413 37.75 20.94 33.09
N ARG A 414 38.41 20.30 34.06
CA ARG A 414 39.86 20.45 34.26
C ARG A 414 40.72 19.61 33.31
N PHE A 415 40.28 18.40 33.02
CA PHE A 415 41.09 17.41 32.27
C PHE A 415 40.43 16.98 30.94
N GLY A 416 39.26 17.53 30.63
CA GLY A 416 38.54 17.35 29.37
C GLY A 416 38.11 15.91 29.12
N ARG A 417 38.06 15.57 27.84
CA ARG A 417 37.60 14.27 27.32
C ARG A 417 38.34 13.06 27.92
N ARG A 418 39.59 13.22 28.38
CA ARG A 418 40.38 12.12 28.98
C ARG A 418 39.88 11.72 30.36
N PHE A 419 39.30 12.64 31.14
CA PHE A 419 38.66 12.29 32.40
C PHE A 419 37.35 11.52 32.17
N ALA A 420 36.57 11.90 31.16
CA ALA A 420 35.33 11.21 30.80
C ALA A 420 35.53 9.79 30.25
N ILE A 421 36.67 9.50 29.61
CA ILE A 421 36.98 8.14 29.14
C ILE A 421 37.17 7.17 30.31
N GLY A 422 37.60 7.66 31.47
CA GLY A 422 37.83 6.82 32.65
C GLY A 422 39.10 5.96 32.54
N ASP A 423 39.59 5.46 33.67
CA ASP A 423 40.53 4.35 33.69
C ASP A 423 39.90 3.11 34.30
N VAL A 424 40.42 1.95 33.91
CA VAL A 424 39.89 0.63 34.32
C VAL A 424 39.87 0.47 35.85
N VAL A 425 40.78 1.16 36.56
CA VAL A 425 40.83 1.15 38.02
C VAL A 425 39.64 1.90 38.63
N THR A 426 39.24 3.04 38.06
CA THR A 426 38.08 3.83 38.52
C THR A 426 36.78 3.14 38.15
N GLU A 427 36.69 2.56 36.94
CA GLU A 427 35.52 1.79 36.50
C GLU A 427 35.23 0.62 37.43
N ASN A 428 36.24 -0.19 37.76
CA ASN A 428 36.08 -1.32 38.68
C ASN A 428 35.67 -0.87 40.09
N LYS A 429 36.19 0.26 40.58
CA LYS A 429 35.83 0.79 41.91
C LYS A 429 34.40 1.32 41.95
N LEU A 430 33.93 1.98 40.89
CA LEU A 430 32.55 2.47 40.79
C LEU A 430 31.57 1.30 40.68
N GLN A 431 31.87 0.29 39.87
CA GLN A 431 31.05 -0.92 39.76
C GLN A 431 30.91 -1.64 41.12
N ALA A 432 31.98 -1.71 41.92
CA ALA A 432 31.93 -2.31 43.25
C ALA A 432 30.97 -1.55 44.20
N GLN A 433 30.88 -0.21 44.11
CA GLN A 433 29.94 0.57 44.94
C GLN A 433 28.48 0.30 44.56
N VAL A 434 28.19 0.16 43.27
CA VAL A 434 26.83 -0.15 42.78
C VAL A 434 26.37 -1.51 43.29
N ILE A 435 27.24 -2.53 43.23
CA ILE A 435 26.91 -3.88 43.69
C ILE A 435 26.66 -3.90 45.20
N ALA A 436 27.51 -3.23 45.99
CA ALA A 436 27.36 -3.18 47.44
C ALA A 436 26.06 -2.48 47.88
N MET A 437 25.67 -1.40 47.18
CA MET A 437 24.42 -0.69 47.43
C MET A 437 23.20 -1.56 47.09
N GLN A 438 23.20 -2.19 45.90
CA GLN A 438 22.11 -3.07 45.47
C GLN A 438 21.92 -4.25 46.44
N GLN A 439 23.00 -4.87 46.91
CA GLN A 439 22.91 -5.97 47.86
C GLN A 439 22.30 -5.54 49.20
N THR A 440 22.61 -4.34 49.68
CA THR A 440 22.06 -3.81 50.92
C THR A 440 20.57 -3.51 50.79
N VAL A 441 20.14 -2.93 49.66
CA VAL A 441 18.71 -2.69 49.36
C VAL A 441 17.95 -4.02 49.29
N ILE A 442 18.51 -5.02 48.60
CA ILE A 442 17.89 -6.34 48.47
C ILE A 442 17.74 -6.99 49.85
N ASN A 443 18.78 -6.97 50.69
CA ASN A 443 18.74 -7.58 52.02
C ASN A 443 17.68 -6.91 52.92
N VAL A 444 17.57 -5.57 52.89
CA VAL A 444 16.58 -4.82 53.67
C VAL A 444 15.15 -5.11 53.20
N LEU A 445 14.92 -5.17 51.89
CA LEU A 445 13.60 -5.47 51.33
C LEU A 445 13.20 -6.93 51.52
N GLN A 446 14.14 -7.87 51.40
CA GLN A 446 13.91 -9.28 51.65
C GLN A 446 13.58 -9.54 53.13
N ASP A 447 14.32 -8.95 54.07
CA ASP A 447 14.04 -9.09 55.50
C ASP A 447 12.62 -8.58 55.86
N ALA A 448 12.23 -7.42 55.33
CA ALA A 448 10.87 -6.88 55.50
C ALA A 448 9.78 -7.78 54.89
N LEU A 449 10.05 -8.39 53.73
CA LEU A 449 9.15 -9.33 53.05
C LEU A 449 9.00 -10.66 53.80
N TYR A 450 10.09 -11.22 54.32
CA TYR A 450 10.08 -12.50 55.05
C TYR A 450 9.48 -12.37 56.45
N SER A 451 9.69 -11.25 57.13
CA SER A 451 9.15 -11.00 58.47
C SER A 451 7.73 -10.41 58.46
N GLY A 452 7.18 -10.06 57.29
CA GLY A 452 5.81 -9.56 57.13
C GLY A 452 5.56 -8.18 57.76
N ARG A 453 6.63 -7.45 58.11
CA ARG A 453 6.59 -6.11 58.73
C ARG A 453 6.80 -5.02 57.68
N GLN A 454 6.27 -3.82 57.94
CA GLN A 454 6.61 -2.66 57.12
C GLN A 454 8.01 -2.16 57.48
N LEU A 455 8.72 -1.58 56.49
CA LEU A 455 10.03 -0.95 56.68
C LEU A 455 9.93 0.10 57.79
N ASP A 456 10.77 -0.07 58.81
CA ASP A 456 10.81 0.85 59.95
C ASP A 456 11.94 1.88 59.81
N ARG A 457 12.08 2.75 60.81
CA ARG A 457 13.10 3.80 60.81
C ARG A 457 14.53 3.24 60.80
N ILE A 458 14.74 2.03 61.30
CA ILE A 458 16.05 1.37 61.35
C ILE A 458 16.40 0.86 59.95
N ASP A 459 15.43 0.29 59.22
CA ASP A 459 15.61 -0.14 57.84
C ASP A 459 15.89 1.05 56.91
N MET A 460 15.17 2.16 57.10
CA MET A 460 15.42 3.40 56.35
C MET A 460 16.80 3.98 56.65
N ALA A 461 17.25 3.94 57.92
CA ALA A 461 18.60 4.37 58.28
C ALA A 461 19.70 3.52 57.63
N LYS A 462 19.48 2.20 57.46
CA LYS A 462 20.42 1.32 56.73
C LYS A 462 20.52 1.69 55.25
N LEU A 463 19.40 2.06 54.62
CA LEU A 463 19.37 2.48 53.22
C LEU A 463 20.08 3.82 53.00
N VAL A 464 19.90 4.77 53.92
CA VAL A 464 20.62 6.06 53.89
C VAL A 464 22.12 5.84 54.07
N ALA A 465 22.52 5.03 55.07
CA ALA A 465 23.93 4.70 55.29
C ALA A 465 24.58 4.00 54.08
N ALA A 466 23.85 3.13 53.38
CA ALA A 466 24.34 2.49 52.16
C ALA A 466 24.50 3.48 51.00
N SER A 467 23.57 4.42 50.86
CA SER A 467 23.64 5.52 49.88
C SER A 467 24.83 6.44 50.14
N ASP A 468 25.05 6.81 51.40
CA ASP A 468 26.16 7.67 51.80
C ASP A 468 27.52 6.98 51.59
N ALA A 469 27.62 5.69 51.91
CA ALA A 469 28.84 4.90 51.66
C ALA A 469 29.15 4.78 50.16
N ALA A 470 28.13 4.53 49.33
CA ALA A 470 28.29 4.46 47.87
C ALA A 470 28.71 5.82 47.28
N ARG A 471 28.14 6.92 47.79
CA ARG A 471 28.55 8.28 47.43
C ARG A 471 30.01 8.53 47.73
N GLU A 472 30.45 8.27 48.96
CA GLU A 472 31.84 8.51 49.37
C GLU A 472 32.84 7.64 48.60
N GLY A 473 32.51 6.37 48.38
CA GLY A 473 33.31 5.47 47.55
C GLY A 473 33.45 5.97 46.10
N SER A 474 32.37 6.51 45.54
CA SER A 474 32.34 7.03 44.16
C SER A 474 33.12 8.33 44.00
N LEU A 475 32.94 9.27 44.93
CA LEU A 475 33.73 10.51 44.98
C LEU A 475 35.21 10.22 45.18
N GLY A 476 35.57 9.26 46.03
CA GLY A 476 36.95 8.83 46.23
C GLY A 476 37.58 8.24 44.97
N ALA A 477 36.83 7.47 44.20
CA ALA A 477 37.31 6.88 42.95
C ALA A 477 37.61 7.96 41.89
N LEU A 478 36.69 8.92 41.72
CA LEU A 478 36.84 10.05 40.80
C LEU A 478 38.01 10.97 41.18
N ARG A 479 38.17 11.31 42.46
CA ARG A 479 39.31 12.12 42.95
C ARG A 479 40.65 11.44 42.74
N GLN A 480 40.72 10.13 42.98
CA GLN A 480 41.95 9.37 42.72
C GLN A 480 42.29 9.33 41.23
N GLN A 481 41.29 9.32 40.34
CA GLN A 481 41.51 9.43 38.90
C GLN A 481 42.10 10.80 38.53
N GLN A 482 41.55 11.90 39.07
CA GLN A 482 42.12 13.23 38.88
C GLN A 482 43.59 13.29 39.35
N GLN A 483 43.87 12.71 40.52
CA GLN A 483 45.23 12.70 41.08
C GLN A 483 46.21 11.89 40.22
N ARG A 484 45.76 10.78 39.59
CA ARG A 484 46.60 10.02 38.65
C ARG A 484 46.89 10.81 37.36
N LEU A 485 45.91 11.57 36.87
CA LEU A 485 46.08 12.43 35.69
C LEU A 485 47.00 13.63 35.96
N LEU A 486 47.06 14.12 37.20
CA LEU A 486 48.03 15.15 37.62
C LEU A 486 49.45 14.59 37.72
N MET A 487 49.61 13.34 38.17
CA MET A 487 50.93 12.71 38.32
C MET A 487 51.59 12.35 36.98
N THR A 488 50.86 12.38 35.85
CA THR A 488 51.40 12.18 34.50
C THR A 488 52.10 13.40 33.90
N GLY A 489 52.21 14.52 34.64
CA GLY A 489 53.11 15.63 34.31
C GLY A 489 52.60 16.65 33.29
N GLU A 490 51.29 16.84 33.15
CA GLU A 490 50.69 17.81 32.22
C GLU A 490 49.97 18.97 32.97
N GLU A 491 50.16 20.22 32.53
CA GLU A 491 49.67 21.44 33.20
C GLU A 491 48.19 21.77 32.90
N PRO A 492 47.38 22.25 33.89
CA PRO A 492 45.98 22.66 33.69
C PRO A 492 45.84 24.08 33.07
N GLN A 493 44.80 24.30 32.25
CA GLN A 493 44.52 25.61 31.63
C GLN A 493 43.85 26.63 32.59
N PRO A 494 44.07 27.97 32.42
CA PRO A 494 43.54 28.99 33.32
C PRO A 494 42.16 29.56 32.90
N PRO A 495 41.32 30.05 33.85
CA PRO A 495 39.95 30.50 33.56
C PRO A 495 39.84 32.02 33.21
N PRO A 496 38.79 32.49 32.49
CA PRO A 496 38.66 33.89 32.05
C PRO A 496 37.96 34.84 33.06
N GLN A 497 38.26 36.15 32.96
CA GLN A 497 37.84 37.25 33.86
C GLN A 497 36.53 37.98 33.46
N LEU A 498 35.78 38.49 34.45
CA LEU A 498 34.53 39.28 34.35
C LEU A 498 34.72 40.73 33.86
N ALA A 499 33.77 41.27 33.07
CA ALA A 499 33.65 42.69 32.71
C ALA A 499 32.26 43.29 33.03
N LEU A 500 32.25 44.60 33.36
CA LEU A 500 31.17 45.45 33.92
C LEU A 500 30.06 45.89 32.91
N PRO A 501 28.90 46.46 33.33
CA PRO A 501 27.70 46.59 32.49
C PRO A 501 27.67 47.84 31.58
N PRO A 502 27.03 47.79 30.38
CA PRO A 502 26.94 48.91 29.44
C PRO A 502 25.57 49.68 29.47
N PRO A 503 25.43 50.83 28.77
CA PRO A 503 24.51 51.92 29.14
C PRO A 503 23.09 51.82 28.55
N LYS A 504 22.21 52.70 29.08
CA LYS A 504 20.78 52.83 28.73
C LYS A 504 20.55 53.28 27.27
N ARG A 505 19.68 52.53 26.59
CA ARG A 505 18.78 52.84 25.44
C ARG A 505 19.31 53.72 24.28
N ALA A 506 19.17 53.19 23.06
CA ALA A 506 18.59 53.92 21.93
C ALA A 506 17.80 52.95 21.03
N SER A 507 16.69 53.46 20.52
CA SER A 507 15.58 52.80 19.82
C SER A 507 15.85 52.49 18.35
N THR A 508 15.25 51.41 17.84
CA THR A 508 14.68 51.42 16.49
C THR A 508 13.28 50.79 16.51
N ILE A 509 12.29 51.61 16.17
CA ILE A 509 10.88 51.26 16.08
C ILE A 509 10.69 50.31 14.90
N VAL A 510 10.19 49.11 15.18
CA VAL A 510 9.57 48.22 14.18
C VAL A 510 8.13 48.08 14.64
N GLN A 511 7.15 48.34 13.77
CA GLN A 511 5.74 48.19 14.10
C GLN A 511 5.46 46.76 14.58
N ALA A 512 4.64 46.61 15.61
CA ALA A 512 4.29 45.32 16.18
C ALA A 512 3.42 44.55 15.19
N ASP A 513 4.00 43.55 14.54
CA ASP A 513 3.24 42.44 13.97
C ASP A 513 2.60 41.69 15.15
N PRO A 514 1.25 41.59 15.26
CA PRO A 514 0.60 40.92 16.38
C PRO A 514 0.98 39.44 16.47
N LEU A 515 1.50 38.85 15.40
CA LEU A 515 1.78 37.42 15.32
C LEU A 515 3.04 37.01 16.10
N TYR A 516 4.08 37.84 16.09
CA TYR A 516 5.38 37.51 16.67
C TYR A 516 5.71 38.35 17.89
N CYS A 517 6.32 37.72 18.90
CA CYS A 517 6.85 38.46 20.03
C CYS A 517 7.96 39.42 19.59
N ARG A 518 8.08 40.56 20.30
CA ARG A 518 9.09 41.58 20.00
C ARG A 518 10.52 41.04 19.94
N TYR A 519 10.88 40.15 20.86
CA TYR A 519 12.21 39.51 20.85
C TYR A 519 12.37 38.55 19.66
N GLY A 520 11.30 37.85 19.27
CA GLY A 520 11.29 37.03 18.07
C GLY A 520 11.51 37.85 16.79
N LEU A 521 10.80 38.97 16.64
CA LEU A 521 10.99 39.90 15.52
C LEU A 521 12.41 40.46 15.46
N ASP A 522 12.98 40.84 16.61
CA ASP A 522 14.36 41.30 16.68
C ASP A 522 15.37 40.23 16.17
N LEU A 523 15.12 38.95 16.45
CA LEU A 523 15.93 37.84 15.92
C LEU A 523 15.69 37.61 14.42
N GLN A 524 14.48 37.84 13.92
CA GLN A 524 14.17 37.74 12.49
C GLN A 524 14.83 38.84 11.64
N TYR A 525 14.87 40.08 12.15
CA TYR A 525 15.45 41.23 11.44
C TYR A 525 16.96 41.40 11.63
N VAL A 526 17.53 40.80 12.68
CA VAL A 526 18.99 40.86 12.94
C VAL A 526 19.57 39.43 12.96
N PRO A 527 19.94 38.89 11.78
CA PRO A 527 20.46 37.53 11.60
C PRO A 527 21.65 37.12 12.49
N GLU A 528 22.49 38.07 12.88
CA GLU A 528 23.68 37.77 13.71
C GLU A 528 23.43 37.93 15.22
N ARG A 529 22.22 38.31 15.64
CA ARG A 529 21.91 38.50 17.05
C ARG A 529 21.85 37.14 17.76
N PRO A 530 22.69 36.90 18.80
CA PRO A 530 22.66 35.65 19.55
C PRO A 530 21.41 35.55 20.43
N LEU A 531 21.08 34.31 20.82
CA LEU A 531 20.06 34.06 21.83
C LEU A 531 20.42 34.72 23.16
N ALA A 532 19.39 35.17 23.87
CA ALA A 532 19.54 35.78 25.18
C ALA A 532 20.08 34.76 26.18
N SER A 533 20.78 35.24 27.19
CA SER A 533 21.37 34.39 28.23
C SER A 533 20.34 33.57 29.02
N SER A 534 19.06 33.94 28.99
CA SER A 534 17.96 33.15 29.56
C SER A 534 17.78 31.79 28.89
N PHE A 535 18.16 31.66 27.61
CA PHE A 535 18.13 30.41 26.86
C PHE A 535 19.46 29.64 26.90
N ALA A 536 20.51 30.15 27.57
CA ALA A 536 21.74 29.38 27.73
C ALA A 536 21.50 28.11 28.57
N PRO A 537 22.33 27.05 28.46
CA PRO A 537 22.11 25.80 29.19
C PRO A 537 22.03 26.05 30.71
N GLY A 538 20.90 25.68 31.33
CA GLY A 538 20.61 25.97 32.75
C GLY A 538 20.06 27.38 33.04
N GLY A 539 19.69 28.15 32.02
CA GLY A 539 18.93 29.40 32.13
C GLY A 539 17.47 29.18 32.50
N ASP A 540 16.74 30.26 32.79
CA ASP A 540 15.32 30.21 33.19
C ASP A 540 14.35 30.01 32.01
N ARG A 541 14.87 30.02 30.77
CA ARG A 541 14.15 29.84 29.50
C ARG A 541 13.00 30.83 29.29
N LEU A 542 13.05 31.98 29.97
CA LEU A 542 12.08 33.06 29.83
C LEU A 542 12.49 34.01 28.70
N CYS A 543 11.55 34.36 27.84
CA CYS A 543 11.77 35.37 26.82
C CYS A 543 11.93 36.75 27.46
N PRO A 544 13.02 37.51 27.17
CA PRO A 544 13.32 38.79 27.83
C PRO A 544 12.38 39.94 27.44
N ALA A 545 11.44 39.71 26.53
CA ALA A 545 10.47 40.73 26.09
C ALA A 545 9.02 40.43 26.50
N CYS A 546 8.59 39.17 26.49
CA CYS A 546 7.22 38.79 26.86
C CYS A 546 7.12 37.95 28.14
N ASP A 547 8.24 37.60 28.79
CA ASP A 547 8.31 36.78 30.00
C ASP A 547 7.63 35.39 29.87
N VAL A 548 7.42 34.92 28.65
CA VAL A 548 6.89 33.58 28.40
C VAL A 548 8.01 32.55 28.51
N PHE A 549 7.72 31.44 29.19
CA PHE A 549 8.57 30.26 29.23
C PHE A 549 8.50 29.53 27.90
N LEU A 550 9.62 29.41 27.20
CA LEU A 550 9.75 28.59 26.00
C LEU A 550 10.58 27.37 26.36
N ASP A 551 10.07 26.18 26.09
CA ASP A 551 10.80 24.93 26.34
C ASP A 551 11.86 24.69 25.25
N VAL A 552 12.87 25.58 25.22
CA VAL A 552 13.98 25.59 24.25
C VAL A 552 15.24 26.07 24.97
N GLU A 553 16.32 25.30 24.89
CA GLU A 553 17.66 25.64 25.34
C GLU A 553 18.62 25.87 24.16
N ALA A 554 19.73 26.57 24.41
CA ALA A 554 20.72 26.89 23.39
C ALA A 554 21.53 25.67 22.91
N ASP A 555 21.47 24.53 23.62
CA ASP A 555 22.04 23.25 23.23
C ASP A 555 21.03 22.28 22.60
N ASP A 556 19.76 22.68 22.49
CA ASP A 556 18.77 21.92 21.71
C ASP A 556 19.17 21.88 20.23
N GLY A 557 18.69 20.86 19.52
CA GLY A 557 18.97 20.72 18.11
C GLY A 557 17.95 19.80 17.46
N TRP A 558 17.38 20.28 16.36
CA TRP A 558 16.48 19.48 15.54
C TRP A 558 17.14 19.15 14.21
N ALA A 559 16.84 17.97 13.69
CA ALA A 559 17.25 17.54 12.36
C ALA A 559 16.00 17.28 11.51
N ILE A 560 15.96 17.88 10.33
CA ILE A 560 14.90 17.68 9.35
C ILE A 560 15.51 16.98 8.13
N GLY A 561 15.06 15.75 7.87
CA GLY A 561 15.38 15.02 6.65
C GLY A 561 14.46 15.43 5.50
N LYS A 562 15.03 15.72 4.33
CA LYS A 562 14.31 15.98 3.09
C LYS A 562 14.95 15.20 1.95
N THR A 563 14.14 14.65 1.07
CA THR A 563 14.63 14.08 -0.20
C THR A 563 14.56 15.16 -1.26
N ALA A 564 15.68 15.40 -1.95
CA ALA A 564 15.75 16.29 -3.11
C ALA A 564 16.25 15.48 -4.30
N SER A 565 15.50 15.51 -5.39
CA SER A 565 15.89 14.85 -6.64
C SER A 565 16.67 15.85 -7.50
N ARG A 566 17.92 15.52 -7.85
CA ARG A 566 18.68 16.29 -8.85
C ARG A 566 18.84 15.50 -10.13
N TRP A 567 18.78 16.21 -11.24
CA TRP A 567 19.02 15.66 -12.56
C TRP A 567 20.48 15.86 -12.93
N ILE A 568 21.23 14.76 -13.13
CA ILE A 568 22.57 14.80 -13.72
C ILE A 568 22.47 14.33 -15.16
N THR A 569 23.00 15.12 -16.09
CA THR A 569 23.15 14.74 -17.50
C THR A 569 24.59 14.33 -17.75
N GLU A 570 24.83 13.03 -17.91
CA GLU A 570 26.12 12.49 -18.37
C GLU A 570 25.88 11.69 -19.65
N GLN A 571 26.66 12.00 -20.70
CA GLN A 571 26.67 11.24 -21.97
C GLN A 571 25.28 11.06 -22.63
N GLY A 572 24.37 12.03 -22.48
CA GLY A 572 23.02 11.98 -23.09
C GLY A 572 21.98 11.19 -22.28
N TYR A 573 22.33 10.73 -21.07
CA TYR A 573 21.41 10.13 -20.11
C TYR A 573 21.09 11.15 -19.01
N ARG A 574 19.81 11.49 -18.80
CA ARG A 574 19.36 12.10 -17.54
C ARG A 574 19.22 11.01 -16.50
N ARG A 575 20.01 11.13 -15.43
CA ARG A 575 19.84 10.34 -14.22
C ARG A 575 19.25 11.23 -13.16
N GLU A 576 18.10 10.80 -12.63
CA GLU A 576 17.56 11.33 -11.38
C GLU A 576 18.34 10.68 -10.24
N ILE A 577 18.95 11.51 -9.41
CA ILE A 577 19.61 11.08 -8.19
C ILE A 577 18.84 11.70 -7.05
N ASP A 578 18.20 10.84 -6.26
CA ASP A 578 17.60 11.24 -5.01
C ASP A 578 18.72 11.43 -3.99
N GLU A 579 18.85 12.66 -3.52
CA GLU A 579 19.73 13.04 -2.44
C GLU A 579 18.89 13.17 -1.17
N GLU A 580 19.18 12.34 -0.16
CA GLU A 580 18.71 12.60 1.19
C GLU A 580 19.55 13.73 1.78
N LEU A 581 18.89 14.85 2.10
CA LEU A 581 19.45 16.04 2.70
C LEU A 581 19.01 16.12 4.16
N GLU A 582 19.96 16.38 5.06
CA GLU A 582 19.69 16.62 6.48
C GLU A 582 19.97 18.08 6.84
N PHE A 583 18.94 18.78 7.32
CA PHE A 583 19.00 20.15 7.81
C PHE A 583 18.98 20.18 9.33
N HIS A 584 20.04 20.73 9.93
CA HIS A 584 20.08 21.00 11.36
C HIS A 584 19.50 22.38 11.65
N VAL A 585 18.45 22.44 12.46
CA VAL A 585 17.77 23.69 12.84
C VAL A 585 18.38 24.20 14.13
N ASP A 586 18.86 25.43 14.12
CA ASP A 586 19.42 26.12 15.29
C ASP A 586 18.30 26.54 16.26
N PRO A 587 18.47 26.41 17.59
CA PRO A 587 17.49 26.88 18.59
C PRO A 587 17.05 28.33 18.39
N ARG A 588 17.93 29.16 17.83
CA ARG A 588 17.62 30.53 17.44
C ARG A 588 16.40 30.63 16.52
N PHE A 589 16.23 29.67 15.62
CA PHE A 589 15.08 29.61 14.73
C PHE A 589 13.77 29.32 15.48
N VAL A 590 13.78 28.41 16.44
CA VAL A 590 12.57 28.07 17.18
C VAL A 590 12.16 29.24 18.06
N VAL A 591 13.12 29.87 18.74
CA VAL A 591 12.86 31.07 19.55
C VAL A 591 12.40 32.24 18.69
N LYS A 592 12.85 32.43 17.44
CA LYS A 592 12.34 33.56 16.64
C LYS A 592 10.90 33.37 16.13
N CYS A 593 10.37 32.14 16.20
CA CYS A 593 9.01 31.80 15.78
C CYS A 593 7.94 32.02 16.87
N HIS A 594 8.33 32.30 18.13
CA HIS A 594 7.32 32.36 19.20
C HIS A 594 6.40 33.59 19.11
N THR A 595 5.14 33.36 19.47
CA THR A 595 4.11 34.39 19.64
C THR A 595 4.18 34.97 21.06
N PRO A 596 3.54 36.13 21.33
CA PRO A 596 3.44 36.68 22.68
C PRO A 596 2.73 35.75 23.69
N ASP A 597 1.94 34.80 23.21
CA ASP A 597 1.15 33.87 24.02
C ASP A 597 1.87 32.53 24.31
N GLY A 598 3.06 32.32 23.76
CA GLY A 598 3.88 31.11 23.97
C GLY A 598 3.67 29.99 22.95
N GLU A 599 2.92 30.25 21.90
CA GLU A 599 2.82 29.37 20.73
C GLU A 599 3.93 29.72 19.71
N PHE A 600 4.01 29.00 18.60
CA PHE A 600 5.05 29.16 17.59
C PHE A 600 4.47 29.39 16.20
N ALA A 601 4.47 30.63 15.70
CA ALA A 601 4.09 30.96 14.34
C ALA A 601 5.25 30.67 13.36
N CYS A 602 4.98 29.91 12.29
CA CYS A 602 6.01 29.51 11.33
C CYS A 602 6.49 30.71 10.49
N VAL A 603 7.75 31.14 10.68
CA VAL A 603 8.36 32.24 9.91
C VAL A 603 8.49 31.91 8.42
N LEU A 604 8.63 30.63 8.07
CA LEU A 604 8.67 30.23 6.66
C LEU A 604 7.28 30.34 5.99
N CYS A 605 6.18 30.06 6.70
CA CYS A 605 4.83 30.32 6.20
C CYS A 605 4.62 31.81 5.94
N SER A 606 4.92 32.64 6.94
CA SER A 606 4.78 34.10 6.83
C SER A 606 5.60 34.70 5.67
N ARG A 607 6.72 34.07 5.29
CA ARG A 607 7.57 34.52 4.18
C ARG A 607 7.21 33.96 2.80
N PHE A 608 6.70 32.72 2.73
CA PHE A 608 6.58 31.96 1.47
C PHE A 608 5.16 31.45 1.17
N ARG A 609 4.17 31.74 2.02
CA ARG A 609 2.78 31.30 1.88
C ARG A 609 1.84 32.49 2.09
N ASP A 610 0.60 32.33 1.65
CA ASP A 610 -0.45 33.35 1.79
C ASP A 610 -1.18 33.26 3.15
N GLU A 611 -0.95 32.19 3.92
CA GLU A 611 -1.55 31.94 5.23
C GLU A 611 -0.47 31.61 6.28
N ASP A 612 -0.62 32.20 7.47
CA ASP A 612 0.23 31.94 8.63
C ASP A 612 -0.23 30.71 9.42
N VAL A 613 0.73 29.89 9.86
CA VAL A 613 0.45 28.69 10.66
C VAL A 613 1.05 28.84 12.06
N VAL A 614 0.23 28.64 13.08
CA VAL A 614 0.62 28.67 14.50
C VAL A 614 0.65 27.26 15.07
N CYS A 615 1.77 26.89 15.66
CA CYS A 615 2.08 25.58 16.21
C CYS A 615 2.12 25.63 17.74
N PRO A 616 1.46 24.70 18.47
CA PRO A 616 1.39 24.76 19.94
C PRO A 616 2.73 24.52 20.67
N THR A 617 3.67 23.79 20.06
CA THR A 617 4.98 23.46 20.64
C THR A 617 6.11 23.53 19.62
N ALA A 618 7.36 23.63 20.09
CA ALA A 618 8.56 23.57 19.25
C ALA A 618 8.58 22.33 18.34
N ASP A 619 8.24 21.15 18.87
CA ASP A 619 8.21 19.92 18.08
C ASP A 619 7.13 19.94 16.98
N THR A 620 5.97 20.56 17.24
CA THR A 620 4.93 20.71 16.22
C THR A 620 5.35 21.68 15.12
N LEU A 621 6.09 22.75 15.46
CA LEU A 621 6.68 23.68 14.49
C LEU A 621 7.70 22.95 13.60
N ILE A 622 8.59 22.16 14.20
CA ILE A 622 9.62 21.41 13.45
C ILE A 622 8.99 20.36 12.53
N ASN A 623 7.97 19.64 13.00
CA ASN A 623 7.22 18.69 12.17
C ASN A 623 6.47 19.38 11.02
N HIS A 624 5.87 20.54 11.29
CA HIS A 624 5.20 21.35 10.27
C HIS A 624 6.20 21.80 9.19
N ILE A 625 7.38 22.30 9.58
CA ILE A 625 8.44 22.67 8.63
C ILE A 625 8.91 21.47 7.82
N GLY A 626 9.12 20.34 8.48
CA GLY A 626 9.50 19.08 7.82
C GLY A 626 8.47 18.57 6.81
N ARG A 627 7.19 18.90 6.95
CA ARG A 627 6.12 18.45 6.03
C ARG A 627 5.80 19.48 4.95
N GLU A 628 5.60 20.73 5.33
CA GLU A 628 4.95 21.75 4.48
C GLU A 628 5.93 22.67 3.71
N HIS A 629 7.22 22.69 4.11
CA HIS A 629 8.23 23.56 3.49
C HIS A 629 9.20 22.81 2.58
N THR A 630 9.66 23.47 1.51
CA THR A 630 10.54 22.88 0.50
C THR A 630 12.03 23.06 0.86
N VAL A 631 12.91 22.24 0.26
CA VAL A 631 14.37 22.34 0.45
C VAL A 631 14.90 23.73 0.09
N ALA A 632 14.39 24.32 -1.00
CA ALA A 632 14.80 25.66 -1.45
C ALA A 632 14.40 26.77 -0.47
N GLU A 633 13.30 26.60 0.26
CA GLU A 633 12.87 27.55 1.31
C GLU A 633 13.74 27.42 2.56
N MET A 634 14.11 26.17 2.92
CA MET A 634 15.01 25.88 4.04
C MET A 634 16.44 26.39 3.80
N GLU A 635 16.98 26.22 2.59
CA GLU A 635 18.32 26.71 2.22
C GLU A 635 18.43 28.24 2.22
N ARG A 636 17.29 28.96 2.15
CA ARG A 636 17.25 30.43 2.25
C ARG A 636 17.22 30.93 3.69
N GLU A 637 17.08 30.05 4.67
CA GLU A 637 17.04 30.40 6.08
C GLU A 637 18.41 30.23 6.75
N VAL A 638 18.90 31.29 7.39
CA VAL A 638 20.26 31.36 7.95
C VAL A 638 20.46 30.45 9.16
N ASP A 639 19.38 30.14 9.86
CA ASP A 639 19.40 29.28 11.04
C ASP A 639 19.33 27.78 10.70
N PHE A 640 19.32 27.43 9.41
CA PHE A 640 19.29 26.05 8.93
C PHE A 640 20.67 25.69 8.38
N LYS A 641 21.30 24.65 8.94
CA LYS A 641 22.62 24.18 8.50
C LYS A 641 22.50 22.81 7.84
N LYS A 642 22.76 22.75 6.54
CA LYS A 642 22.82 21.50 5.76
C LYS A 642 24.05 20.69 6.17
N LYS A 643 23.86 19.45 6.66
CA LYS A 643 24.91 18.68 7.36
C LYS A 643 25.39 17.45 6.59
N SER A 644 24.49 16.71 5.93
CA SER A 644 24.85 15.50 5.18
C SER A 644 24.00 15.32 3.92
N THR A 645 24.61 14.74 2.89
CA THR A 645 23.95 14.31 1.65
C THR A 645 24.27 12.84 1.43
N ARG A 646 23.23 12.00 1.28
CA ARG A 646 23.40 10.60 0.91
C ARG A 646 22.71 10.34 -0.43
N GLU A 647 23.48 9.92 -1.42
CA GLU A 647 22.94 9.53 -2.73
C GLU A 647 22.26 8.16 -2.63
N ILE A 648 20.98 8.13 -2.97
CA ILE A 648 20.20 6.90 -3.10
C ILE A 648 19.95 6.68 -4.59
N ARG A 649 20.53 5.62 -5.15
CA ARG A 649 20.33 5.25 -6.55
C ARG A 649 18.97 4.58 -6.74
N ARG A 650 18.08 5.21 -7.50
CA ARG A 650 16.97 4.53 -8.19
C ARG A 650 17.26 4.39 -9.68
N HIS A 651 16.59 3.40 -10.26
CA HIS A 651 16.50 3.00 -11.68
C HIS A 651 17.25 3.85 -12.72
N GLU A 652 18.04 3.17 -13.56
CA GLU A 652 18.31 3.67 -14.91
C GLU A 652 16.98 3.79 -15.67
N GLN A 653 16.47 5.00 -15.81
CA GLN A 653 15.43 5.32 -16.77
C GLN A 653 16.12 5.76 -18.05
N LYS A 654 15.86 5.06 -19.15
CA LYS A 654 16.23 5.55 -20.48
C LYS A 654 15.55 6.90 -20.65
N ASP A 655 16.32 7.94 -20.91
CA ASP A 655 15.79 9.25 -21.24
C ASP A 655 15.15 9.15 -22.63
N TYR A 656 13.88 8.71 -22.68
CA TYR A 656 13.10 8.74 -23.92
C TYR A 656 12.93 10.19 -24.41
N ALA A 657 13.20 11.20 -23.56
CA ALA A 657 13.13 12.60 -23.94
C ALA A 657 14.23 13.07 -24.90
N SER A 658 15.34 12.32 -25.05
CA SER A 658 16.45 12.69 -25.94
C SER A 658 16.47 11.95 -27.29
N SER A 659 15.63 10.91 -27.45
CA SER A 659 15.50 10.21 -28.73
C SER A 659 14.30 10.73 -29.53
N THR A 660 14.54 11.72 -30.40
CA THR A 660 13.60 12.06 -31.50
C THR A 660 13.46 10.92 -32.54
N LYS A 661 14.34 9.91 -32.46
CA LYS A 661 14.26 8.71 -33.28
C LYS A 661 13.20 7.79 -32.72
N VAL A 662 12.00 7.83 -33.31
CA VAL A 662 11.09 6.68 -33.26
C VAL A 662 11.77 5.56 -34.03
N HIS A 663 11.87 4.39 -33.41
CA HIS A 663 12.28 3.20 -34.14
C HIS A 663 11.20 2.90 -35.16
N ARG A 664 11.55 2.92 -36.45
CA ARG A 664 10.65 2.35 -37.46
C ARG A 664 10.52 0.88 -37.12
N PHE A 665 9.39 0.49 -36.54
CA PHE A 665 9.14 -0.90 -36.26
C PHE A 665 9.12 -1.59 -37.61
N GLY A 666 10.09 -2.47 -37.86
CA GLY A 666 10.21 -3.21 -39.12
C GLY A 666 9.10 -4.26 -39.32
N GLN A 667 7.92 -4.05 -38.73
CA GLN A 667 6.76 -4.87 -38.97
C GLN A 667 6.31 -4.60 -40.40
N LYS A 668 6.26 -5.68 -41.19
CA LYS A 668 5.61 -5.67 -42.50
C LYS A 668 4.16 -5.23 -42.30
N GLU A 669 3.68 -4.30 -43.10
CA GLU A 669 2.26 -3.92 -43.10
C GLU A 669 1.40 -5.19 -43.17
N PRO A 670 0.33 -5.28 -42.37
CA PRO A 670 -0.51 -6.46 -42.33
C PRO A 670 -1.10 -6.71 -43.72
N GLU A 671 -1.00 -7.94 -44.22
CA GLU A 671 -1.60 -8.28 -45.51
C GLU A 671 -3.12 -8.29 -45.41
N GLN A 672 -3.80 -7.88 -46.48
CA GLN A 672 -5.25 -7.99 -46.60
C GLN A 672 -5.71 -9.44 -46.44
N THR A 673 -6.87 -9.62 -45.81
CA THR A 673 -7.42 -10.96 -45.59
C THR A 673 -7.72 -11.66 -46.93
N THR A 674 -7.43 -12.95 -46.96
CA THR A 674 -7.74 -13.88 -48.04
C THR A 674 -9.14 -14.49 -47.90
N GLN A 675 -9.81 -14.25 -46.77
CA GLN A 675 -11.16 -14.77 -46.49
C GLN A 675 -12.22 -13.93 -47.22
N ASP A 676 -13.24 -14.59 -47.75
CA ASP A 676 -14.40 -13.93 -48.35
C ASP A 676 -15.35 -13.43 -47.25
N LEU A 677 -15.38 -12.12 -47.04
CA LEU A 677 -16.19 -11.47 -46.01
C LEU A 677 -17.35 -10.67 -46.64
N PRO A 678 -18.50 -10.53 -45.96
CA PRO A 678 -19.60 -9.71 -46.43
C PRO A 678 -19.26 -8.22 -46.33
N TRP A 679 -18.61 -7.69 -47.36
CA TRP A 679 -18.16 -6.29 -47.43
C TRP A 679 -19.32 -5.31 -47.59
N ALA A 680 -19.24 -4.19 -46.89
CA ALA A 680 -20.13 -3.06 -47.08
C ALA A 680 -19.74 -2.30 -48.34
N ASN A 681 -20.74 -1.84 -49.10
CA ASN A 681 -20.53 -0.92 -50.21
C ASN A 681 -20.37 0.50 -49.66
N ILE A 682 -19.13 0.90 -49.36
CA ILE A 682 -18.80 2.22 -48.81
C ILE A 682 -18.32 3.12 -49.94
N GLN A 683 -18.92 4.31 -50.06
CA GLN A 683 -18.50 5.30 -51.05
C GLN A 683 -17.12 5.87 -50.71
N VAL A 684 -16.31 6.06 -51.74
CA VAL A 684 -14.96 6.64 -51.64
C VAL A 684 -14.97 8.02 -52.30
N LEU A 685 -14.75 9.06 -51.51
CA LEU A 685 -14.77 10.45 -51.95
C LEU A 685 -13.35 10.96 -52.16
N ASP A 686 -13.14 11.61 -53.29
CA ASP A 686 -11.85 12.18 -53.68
C ASP A 686 -11.74 13.65 -53.24
N MET A 687 -11.00 13.89 -52.16
CA MET A 687 -10.87 15.23 -51.59
C MET A 687 -10.05 16.19 -52.46
N SER A 688 -9.35 15.71 -53.50
CA SER A 688 -8.69 16.60 -54.47
C SER A 688 -9.69 17.43 -55.28
N LYS A 689 -10.95 16.98 -55.39
CA LYS A 689 -12.03 17.73 -56.05
C LYS A 689 -12.50 18.94 -55.23
N TYR A 690 -12.24 19.00 -53.93
CA TYR A 690 -12.89 19.95 -53.02
C TYR A 690 -12.69 21.41 -53.41
N ASP A 691 -11.49 21.77 -53.85
CA ASP A 691 -11.11 23.13 -54.20
C ASP A 691 -11.35 23.46 -55.71
N LEU A 692 -11.88 22.51 -56.49
CA LEU A 692 -12.26 22.74 -57.88
C LEU A 692 -13.59 23.53 -57.99
N PRO A 693 -13.82 24.25 -59.12
CA PRO A 693 -15.12 24.87 -59.37
C PRO A 693 -16.25 23.84 -59.28
N ASN A 694 -17.30 24.14 -58.49
CA ASN A 694 -18.40 23.23 -58.15
C ASN A 694 -18.05 21.92 -57.42
N GLY A 695 -16.77 21.65 -57.14
CA GLY A 695 -16.33 20.38 -56.55
C GLY A 695 -16.94 20.09 -55.18
N LYS A 696 -17.17 21.10 -54.34
CA LYS A 696 -17.89 20.95 -53.06
C LYS A 696 -19.31 20.40 -53.24
N HIS A 697 -20.04 20.86 -54.25
CA HIS A 697 -21.42 20.42 -54.48
C HIS A 697 -21.45 18.99 -55.03
N GLU A 698 -20.54 18.64 -55.93
CA GLU A 698 -20.39 17.26 -56.42
C GLU A 698 -20.05 16.29 -55.28
N LEU A 699 -19.07 16.64 -54.44
CA LEU A 699 -18.72 15.85 -53.26
C LEU A 699 -19.86 15.77 -52.24
N ALA A 700 -20.63 16.83 -52.06
CA ALA A 700 -21.79 16.83 -51.16
C ALA A 700 -22.89 15.87 -51.65
N GLU A 701 -23.12 15.76 -52.96
CA GLU A 701 -24.05 14.78 -53.54
C GLU A 701 -23.54 13.35 -53.35
N GLU A 702 -22.26 13.08 -53.64
CA GLU A 702 -21.61 11.77 -53.39
C GLU A 702 -21.72 11.39 -51.89
N LEU A 703 -21.45 12.34 -51.00
CA LEU A 703 -21.54 12.16 -49.55
C LEU A 703 -22.98 11.89 -49.09
N ARG A 704 -23.97 12.61 -49.64
CA ARG A 704 -25.38 12.46 -49.30
C ARG A 704 -25.87 11.02 -49.50
N ASP A 705 -25.45 10.41 -50.61
CA ASP A 705 -25.81 9.02 -50.93
C ASP A 705 -25.10 8.04 -49.97
N ALA A 706 -23.85 8.32 -49.60
CA ALA A 706 -23.12 7.50 -48.63
C ALA A 706 -23.79 7.51 -47.25
N VAL A 707 -24.09 8.69 -46.70
CA VAL A 707 -24.64 8.81 -45.35
C VAL A 707 -26.07 8.27 -45.22
N ARG A 708 -26.88 8.31 -46.27
CA ARG A 708 -28.22 7.70 -46.27
C ARG A 708 -28.19 6.17 -46.29
N ASN A 709 -27.20 5.57 -46.94
CA ASN A 709 -27.15 4.13 -47.15
C ASN A 709 -26.40 3.40 -46.02
N THR A 710 -25.25 3.93 -45.63
CA THR A 710 -24.31 3.26 -44.72
C THR A 710 -23.95 4.08 -43.49
N GLY A 711 -24.10 5.40 -43.52
CA GLY A 711 -23.60 6.30 -42.46
C GLY A 711 -22.07 6.37 -42.38
N PHE A 712 -21.38 5.72 -43.32
CA PHE A 712 -19.93 5.56 -43.41
C PHE A 712 -19.47 5.83 -44.84
N PHE A 713 -18.33 6.49 -44.98
CA PHE A 713 -17.69 6.81 -46.25
C PHE A 713 -16.16 6.80 -46.07
N SER A 714 -15.40 6.69 -47.15
CA SER A 714 -13.95 6.77 -47.12
C SER A 714 -13.47 8.00 -47.88
N LEU A 715 -12.41 8.65 -47.41
CA LEU A 715 -11.79 9.79 -48.07
C LEU A 715 -10.42 9.39 -48.61
N ILE A 716 -10.13 9.76 -49.86
CA ILE A 716 -8.81 9.64 -50.48
C ILE A 716 -8.30 11.01 -50.93
N ASN A 717 -7.01 11.10 -51.25
CA ASN A 717 -6.34 12.35 -51.66
C ASN A 717 -6.55 13.49 -50.65
N THR A 718 -6.51 13.16 -49.36
CA THR A 718 -6.81 14.05 -48.23
C THR A 718 -5.69 15.03 -47.90
N GLY A 719 -4.56 14.91 -48.58
CA GLY A 719 -3.35 15.70 -48.34
C GLY A 719 -2.43 15.11 -47.27
N PHE A 720 -2.78 13.99 -46.63
CA PHE A 720 -1.87 13.23 -45.76
C PHE A 720 -0.96 12.32 -46.59
N SER A 721 0.35 12.36 -46.32
CA SER A 721 1.28 11.42 -46.93
C SER A 721 1.27 10.08 -46.17
N PRO A 722 1.57 8.95 -46.84
CA PRO A 722 1.69 7.65 -46.17
C PRO A 722 2.73 7.67 -45.03
N GLU A 723 3.83 8.42 -45.20
CA GLU A 723 4.88 8.57 -44.18
C GLU A 723 4.41 9.35 -42.96
N GLU A 724 3.61 10.40 -43.14
CA GLU A 724 3.01 11.16 -42.03
C GLU A 724 2.07 10.27 -41.21
N VAL A 725 1.27 9.43 -41.86
CA VAL A 725 0.35 8.49 -41.19
C VAL A 725 1.13 7.38 -40.49
N GLN A 726 2.11 6.78 -41.17
CA GLN A 726 2.96 5.74 -40.59
C GLN A 726 3.72 6.27 -39.38
N ARG A 727 4.19 7.52 -39.41
CA ARG A 727 4.85 8.17 -38.27
C ARG A 727 3.96 8.18 -37.03
N GLN A 728 2.65 8.43 -37.17
CA GLN A 728 1.71 8.39 -36.05
C GLN A 728 1.48 6.98 -35.52
N TYR A 729 1.42 5.98 -36.42
CA TYR A 729 1.38 4.57 -36.00
C TYR A 729 2.63 4.19 -35.21
N ASP A 730 3.83 4.58 -35.69
CA ASP A 730 5.09 4.30 -35.01
C ASP A 730 5.14 4.96 -33.62
N ILE A 731 4.68 6.21 -33.47
CA ILE A 731 4.57 6.90 -32.17
C ILE A 731 3.63 6.13 -31.23
N GLY A 732 2.47 5.71 -31.73
CA GLY A 732 1.54 4.89 -30.95
C GLY A 732 2.14 3.56 -30.51
N GLN A 733 2.89 2.87 -31.39
CA GLN A 733 3.56 1.61 -31.06
C GLN A 733 4.66 1.82 -30.02
N GLU A 734 5.46 2.88 -30.15
CA GLU A 734 6.48 3.24 -29.17
C GLU A 734 5.85 3.45 -27.80
N TYR A 735 4.71 4.16 -27.74
CA TYR A 735 3.96 4.35 -26.50
C TYR A 735 3.43 3.03 -25.92
N PHE A 736 2.80 2.18 -26.74
CA PHE A 736 2.25 0.91 -26.25
C PHE A 736 3.33 -0.12 -25.85
N SER A 737 4.54 0.02 -26.38
CA SER A 737 5.71 -0.80 -26.04
C SER A 737 6.37 -0.43 -24.71
N LEU A 738 5.96 0.69 -24.08
CA LEU A 738 6.43 1.06 -22.75
C LEU A 738 6.03 0.04 -21.70
N ARG A 739 6.86 -0.07 -20.65
CA ARG A 739 6.54 -0.90 -19.49
C ARG A 739 5.19 -0.49 -18.88
N PRO A 740 4.33 -1.43 -18.47
CA PRO A 740 2.97 -1.08 -18.03
C PRO A 740 2.91 -0.16 -16.80
N GLU A 741 3.95 -0.13 -15.94
CA GLU A 741 4.04 0.81 -14.82
C GLU A 741 4.25 2.25 -15.29
N ILE A 742 4.99 2.45 -16.39
CA ILE A 742 5.25 3.77 -16.97
C ILE A 742 3.99 4.20 -17.73
N LYS A 743 3.56 3.38 -18.70
CA LYS A 743 2.39 3.65 -19.53
C LYS A 743 1.13 3.89 -18.68
N GLY A 744 1.01 3.13 -17.59
CA GLY A 744 -0.09 3.18 -16.64
C GLY A 744 0.08 4.18 -15.50
N ASP A 745 0.93 5.19 -15.54
CA ASP A 745 1.00 6.20 -14.46
C ASP A 745 -0.39 6.82 -14.20
N PRO A 746 -0.93 6.76 -12.95
CA PRO A 746 -2.25 7.29 -12.59
C PRO A 746 -2.48 8.76 -12.96
N SER A 747 -1.42 9.57 -12.99
CA SER A 747 -1.47 11.02 -13.26
C SER A 747 -1.87 11.33 -14.70
N TYR A 748 -1.67 10.36 -15.61
CA TYR A 748 -1.93 10.53 -17.05
C TYR A 748 -3.05 9.62 -17.57
N ARG A 749 -3.91 9.10 -16.69
CA ARG A 749 -5.04 8.23 -17.04
C ARG A 749 -6.32 9.02 -17.31
N CYS A 750 -7.24 8.39 -18.03
CA CYS A 750 -8.62 8.87 -18.16
C CYS A 750 -9.32 8.93 -16.80
N ASP A 751 -10.07 10.02 -16.54
CA ASP A 751 -10.93 10.17 -15.37
C ASP A 751 -12.41 10.04 -15.79
N PHE A 752 -12.86 8.78 -15.90
CA PHE A 752 -14.25 8.47 -16.27
C PHE A 752 -15.28 8.95 -15.25
N THR A 753 -14.88 9.20 -13.98
CA THR A 753 -15.82 9.68 -12.95
C THR A 753 -16.28 11.10 -13.23
N LYS A 754 -15.39 11.92 -13.83
CA LYS A 754 -15.70 13.28 -14.30
C LYS A 754 -16.15 13.32 -15.76
N GLY A 755 -16.14 12.18 -16.45
CA GLY A 755 -16.40 12.10 -17.88
C GLY A 755 -15.25 12.63 -18.74
N ASN A 756 -14.06 12.81 -18.16
CA ASN A 756 -12.87 13.23 -18.90
C ASN A 756 -12.27 12.00 -19.59
N TYR A 757 -12.21 12.05 -20.93
CA TYR A 757 -11.70 10.94 -21.73
C TYR A 757 -10.24 11.14 -22.19
N PHE A 758 -9.55 12.19 -21.77
CA PHE A 758 -8.14 12.38 -22.11
C PHE A 758 -7.21 11.49 -21.31
N GLY A 759 -6.06 11.13 -21.88
CA GLY A 759 -5.06 10.27 -21.25
C GLY A 759 -5.20 8.80 -21.60
N TYR A 760 -4.54 7.96 -20.80
CA TYR A 760 -4.39 6.52 -21.04
C TYR A 760 -5.52 5.70 -20.40
N LYS A 761 -5.98 4.69 -21.13
CA LYS A 761 -6.88 3.64 -20.67
C LYS A 761 -6.21 2.28 -20.86
N ALA A 762 -5.99 1.59 -19.74
CA ALA A 762 -5.28 0.32 -19.68
C ALA A 762 -6.08 -0.89 -20.17
N VAL A 763 -5.35 -1.94 -20.54
CA VAL A 763 -5.84 -3.31 -20.77
C VAL A 763 -5.10 -4.27 -19.87
N ARG A 764 -5.82 -5.04 -19.06
CA ARG A 764 -5.26 -6.23 -18.41
C ARG A 764 -5.42 -7.45 -19.34
N ASN A 765 -4.70 -7.39 -20.44
CA ASN A 765 -4.40 -8.49 -21.39
C ASN A 765 -3.08 -8.25 -22.14
N SER A 766 -2.24 -7.29 -21.72
CA SER A 766 -0.87 -7.13 -22.24
C SER A 766 0.05 -8.25 -21.71
N LEU A 767 -0.23 -9.50 -22.10
CA LEU A 767 0.82 -10.45 -22.40
C LEU A 767 1.18 -10.25 -23.89
N SER A 768 1.89 -9.16 -24.21
CA SER A 768 2.74 -9.17 -25.41
C SER A 768 3.95 -10.02 -25.05
N ILE A 769 4.15 -11.17 -25.69
CA ILE A 769 5.05 -11.26 -26.85
C ILE A 769 6.26 -10.33 -26.61
N GLN A 770 7.39 -10.94 -26.21
CA GLN A 770 8.75 -10.37 -26.12
C GLN A 770 9.26 -9.68 -24.82
N CYS A 771 8.68 -9.93 -23.64
CA CYS A 771 9.39 -9.66 -22.38
C CYS A 771 9.29 -10.87 -21.46
N HIS A 772 10.40 -11.56 -21.17
CA HIS A 772 10.39 -12.88 -20.51
C HIS A 772 11.10 -12.93 -19.14
N ASP A 773 11.19 -11.82 -18.40
CA ASP A 773 11.95 -11.79 -17.14
C ASP A 773 11.32 -11.07 -15.93
N LEU A 774 10.10 -10.51 -16.02
CA LEU A 774 9.50 -9.80 -14.88
C LEU A 774 8.01 -10.17 -14.75
N ALA A 775 7.69 -11.13 -13.88
CA ALA A 775 6.35 -11.24 -13.32
C ALA A 775 6.22 -10.18 -12.22
N ILE A 776 6.03 -8.92 -12.63
CA ILE A 776 5.51 -7.88 -11.74
C ILE A 776 3.99 -8.01 -11.77
N ASP A 777 3.37 -8.12 -10.59
CA ASP A 777 1.95 -7.85 -10.40
C ASP A 777 1.71 -6.36 -10.71
N ILE A 778 1.51 -6.04 -11.98
CA ILE A 778 1.27 -4.66 -12.39
C ILE A 778 -0.22 -4.36 -12.23
N CYS A 779 -0.48 -3.47 -11.28
CA CYS A 779 -1.70 -2.68 -11.10
C CYS A 779 -3.02 -3.45 -11.31
N GLU A 780 -3.63 -3.93 -10.21
CA GLU A 780 -5.08 -4.07 -10.19
C GLU A 780 -5.70 -2.69 -10.48
N GLN A 781 -6.31 -2.57 -11.65
CA GLN A 781 -7.09 -1.39 -12.01
C GLN A 781 -8.48 -1.54 -11.35
N PRO A 782 -9.02 -0.51 -10.68
CA PRO A 782 -10.39 -0.54 -10.17
C PRO A 782 -11.47 -0.63 -11.26
N HIS A 783 -11.09 -0.69 -12.55
CA HIS A 783 -11.97 -0.80 -13.70
C HIS A 783 -11.46 -1.79 -14.75
N GLU A 784 -11.07 -3.00 -14.35
CA GLU A 784 -10.98 -4.12 -15.30
C GLU A 784 -12.36 -4.41 -15.88
N GLN A 785 -12.64 -3.82 -17.03
CA GLN A 785 -13.92 -3.96 -17.70
C GLN A 785 -14.06 -5.37 -18.27
N LYS A 786 -14.96 -6.12 -17.65
CA LYS A 786 -15.50 -7.36 -18.21
C LYS A 786 -16.34 -7.04 -19.45
N VAL A 787 -16.59 -8.05 -20.26
CA VAL A 787 -17.37 -7.92 -21.49
C VAL A 787 -18.58 -8.84 -21.42
N MET A 788 -19.77 -8.30 -21.70
CA MET A 788 -21.03 -9.04 -21.81
C MET A 788 -21.38 -9.87 -20.56
N GLY A 789 -21.07 -9.41 -19.34
CA GLY A 789 -21.40 -10.18 -18.13
C GLY A 789 -20.54 -11.43 -17.91
N THR A 790 -19.49 -11.62 -18.73
CA THR A 790 -18.56 -12.75 -18.63
C THR A 790 -17.34 -12.39 -17.79
N ASP A 791 -16.45 -13.34 -17.51
CA ASP A 791 -15.13 -13.03 -16.92
C ASP A 791 -14.09 -12.59 -17.98
N VAL A 792 -14.45 -12.59 -19.27
CA VAL A 792 -13.56 -12.19 -20.36
C VAL A 792 -13.33 -10.69 -20.27
N ARG A 793 -12.05 -10.31 -20.21
CA ARG A 793 -11.63 -8.92 -20.10
C ARG A 793 -11.63 -8.22 -21.45
N ASN A 794 -11.86 -6.90 -21.41
CA ASN A 794 -11.67 -6.02 -22.55
C ASN A 794 -10.22 -6.09 -23.04
N ASN A 795 -10.03 -6.18 -24.35
CA ASN A 795 -8.73 -6.34 -25.01
C ASN A 795 -8.23 -5.06 -25.71
N VAL A 796 -8.79 -3.90 -25.36
CA VAL A 796 -8.56 -2.62 -26.08
C VAL A 796 -7.84 -1.58 -25.23
N GLU A 797 -6.60 -1.29 -25.62
CA GLU A 797 -5.70 -0.33 -24.97
C GLU A 797 -5.71 0.97 -25.77
N LEU A 798 -5.74 2.13 -25.12
CA LEU A 798 -5.75 3.40 -25.83
C LEU A 798 -5.10 4.54 -25.05
N ILE A 799 -4.69 5.57 -25.79
CA ILE A 799 -4.33 6.88 -25.26
C ILE A 799 -5.01 7.97 -26.10
N ASN A 800 -5.67 8.89 -25.41
CA ASN A 800 -6.38 10.03 -25.98
C ASN A 800 -5.60 11.31 -25.72
N ILE A 801 -5.21 11.99 -26.80
CA ILE A 801 -4.39 13.19 -26.77
C ILE A 801 -5.28 14.38 -27.10
N PRO A 802 -5.46 15.35 -26.17
CA PRO A 802 -6.30 16.51 -26.38
C PRO A 802 -5.72 17.45 -27.45
N LYS A 803 -6.51 18.44 -27.88
CA LYS A 803 -6.00 19.55 -28.71
C LYS A 803 -4.93 20.35 -27.96
N PHE A 804 -3.96 20.87 -28.72
CA PHE A 804 -2.87 21.70 -28.21
C PHE A 804 -3.29 23.16 -28.12
N ILE A 805 -4.21 23.45 -27.20
CA ILE A 805 -4.74 24.78 -26.88
C ILE A 805 -4.45 25.12 -25.40
N PRO A 806 -4.37 26.41 -25.02
CA PRO A 806 -4.08 26.82 -23.65
C PRO A 806 -5.02 26.20 -22.60
N GLU A 807 -6.30 26.03 -22.92
CA GLU A 807 -7.32 25.47 -22.02
C GLU A 807 -7.02 24.03 -21.61
N ASN A 808 -6.32 23.28 -22.47
CA ASN A 808 -5.98 21.87 -22.25
C ASN A 808 -4.56 21.69 -21.69
N SER A 809 -3.88 22.75 -21.26
CA SER A 809 -2.50 22.67 -20.75
C SER A 809 -2.33 21.74 -19.55
N ASN A 810 -3.42 21.58 -18.77
CA ASN A 810 -3.46 20.77 -17.56
C ASN A 810 -4.09 19.38 -17.80
N GLU A 811 -4.51 19.08 -19.03
CA GLU A 811 -5.08 17.79 -19.37
C GLU A 811 -3.98 16.72 -19.48
N PRO A 812 -4.30 15.44 -19.23
CA PRO A 812 -3.34 14.34 -19.31
C PRO A 812 -2.57 14.30 -20.64
N PHE A 813 -1.26 14.55 -20.58
CA PHE A 813 -0.34 14.35 -21.69
C PHE A 813 0.93 13.64 -21.22
N HIS A 814 1.11 12.38 -21.62
CA HIS A 814 2.13 11.53 -21.03
C HIS A 814 3.57 11.99 -21.38
N PRO A 815 4.53 11.98 -20.43
CA PRO A 815 5.92 12.43 -20.63
C PRO A 815 6.62 11.82 -21.85
N SER A 816 6.39 10.52 -22.11
CA SER A 816 7.00 9.82 -23.25
C SER A 816 6.53 10.31 -24.63
N LEU A 817 5.42 11.05 -24.71
CA LEU A 817 4.93 11.65 -25.96
C LEU A 817 5.46 13.06 -26.20
N HIS A 818 6.10 13.69 -25.21
CA HIS A 818 6.65 15.05 -25.34
C HIS A 818 7.66 15.20 -26.49
N PRO A 819 8.56 14.24 -26.76
CA PRO A 819 9.48 14.32 -27.90
C PRO A 819 8.77 14.37 -29.25
N PHE A 820 7.55 13.85 -29.31
CA PHE A 820 6.74 13.78 -30.52
C PHE A 820 5.63 14.83 -30.55
N LYS A 821 5.58 15.74 -29.57
CA LYS A 821 4.52 16.74 -29.41
C LYS A 821 4.27 17.51 -30.71
N GLU A 822 5.34 17.96 -31.38
CA GLU A 822 5.23 18.72 -32.62
C GLU A 822 4.64 17.89 -33.77
N ASP A 823 5.06 16.63 -33.91
CA ASP A 823 4.53 15.69 -34.91
C ASP A 823 3.03 15.43 -34.67
N ILE A 824 2.66 15.21 -33.40
CA ILE A 824 1.29 14.93 -32.97
C ILE A 824 0.39 16.17 -33.17
N GLU A 825 0.88 17.35 -32.79
CA GLU A 825 0.14 18.61 -32.93
C GLU A 825 -0.12 18.95 -34.40
N LYS A 826 0.92 18.89 -35.25
CA LYS A 826 0.76 19.12 -36.69
C LYS A 826 -0.26 18.19 -37.30
N PHE A 827 -0.19 16.91 -36.96
CA PHE A 827 -1.14 15.91 -37.44
C PHE A 827 -2.56 16.21 -36.95
N SER A 828 -2.73 16.51 -35.66
CA SER A 828 -4.02 16.85 -35.05
C SER A 828 -4.67 18.08 -35.70
N ARG A 829 -3.91 19.16 -35.94
CA ARG A 829 -4.41 20.37 -36.62
C ARG A 829 -4.85 20.07 -38.05
N LYS A 830 -4.02 19.33 -38.81
CA LYS A 830 -4.35 18.90 -40.17
C LYS A 830 -5.59 17.99 -40.22
N SER A 831 -5.79 17.15 -39.20
CA SER A 831 -7.00 16.32 -39.07
C SER A 831 -8.25 17.18 -38.85
N SER A 832 -8.15 18.22 -38.01
CA SER A 832 -9.23 19.19 -37.79
C SER A 832 -9.56 19.99 -39.06
N ASP A 833 -8.56 20.35 -39.86
CA ASP A 833 -8.77 21.06 -41.13
C ASP A 833 -9.54 20.18 -42.13
N LEU A 834 -9.16 18.90 -42.23
CA LEU A 834 -9.90 17.93 -43.05
C LEU A 834 -11.34 17.76 -42.56
N ALA A 835 -11.55 17.62 -41.25
CA ALA A 835 -12.88 17.53 -40.65
C ALA A 835 -13.73 18.77 -40.98
N SER A 836 -13.14 19.97 -40.93
CA SER A 836 -13.81 21.22 -41.32
C SER A 836 -14.30 21.20 -42.78
N LYS A 837 -13.51 20.64 -43.71
CA LYS A 837 -13.93 20.45 -45.11
C LYS A 837 -15.14 19.50 -45.20
N VAL A 838 -15.12 18.38 -44.46
CA VAL A 838 -16.25 17.43 -44.42
C VAL A 838 -17.51 18.06 -43.82
N PHE A 839 -17.37 18.86 -42.75
CA PHE A 839 -18.48 19.62 -42.17
C PHE A 839 -19.10 20.62 -43.13
N THR A 840 -18.29 21.21 -44.01
CA THR A 840 -18.79 22.09 -45.08
C THR A 840 -19.69 21.30 -46.04
N LEU A 841 -19.30 20.08 -46.41
CA LEU A 841 -20.14 19.20 -47.23
C LEU A 841 -21.45 18.84 -46.53
N PHE A 842 -21.42 18.52 -45.23
CA PHE A 842 -22.65 18.29 -44.45
C PHE A 842 -23.57 19.51 -44.38
N ALA A 843 -23.00 20.71 -44.26
CA ALA A 843 -23.78 21.94 -44.29
C ALA A 843 -24.49 22.13 -45.64
N ILE A 844 -23.79 21.87 -46.75
CA ILE A 844 -24.38 21.91 -48.11
C ILE A 844 -25.52 20.90 -48.24
N ILE A 845 -25.32 19.65 -47.79
CA ILE A 845 -26.36 18.59 -47.82
C ILE A 845 -27.62 19.02 -47.08
N LEU A 846 -27.47 19.76 -45.98
CA LEU A 846 -28.58 20.25 -45.16
C LEU A 846 -29.07 21.64 -45.58
N GLU A 847 -28.57 22.21 -46.68
CA GLU A 847 -28.88 23.56 -47.15
C GLU A 847 -28.70 24.64 -46.07
N LEU A 848 -27.65 24.47 -45.27
CA LEU A 848 -27.20 25.42 -44.25
C LEU A 848 -26.05 26.27 -44.80
N PRO A 849 -25.73 27.41 -44.15
CA PRO A 849 -24.48 28.13 -44.44
C PRO A 849 -23.27 27.18 -44.36
N GLU A 850 -22.35 27.27 -45.31
CA GLU A 850 -21.18 26.37 -45.42
C GLU A 850 -20.38 26.25 -44.13
N ASP A 851 -20.32 27.32 -43.33
CA ASP A 851 -19.59 27.39 -42.07
C ASP A 851 -20.41 26.97 -40.84
N TYR A 852 -21.66 26.53 -41.01
CA TYR A 852 -22.56 26.24 -39.90
C TYR A 852 -21.98 25.22 -38.93
N PHE A 853 -21.47 24.09 -39.44
CA PHE A 853 -20.85 23.07 -38.58
C PHE A 853 -19.40 23.39 -38.27
N SER A 854 -18.59 23.84 -39.24
CA SER A 854 -17.17 24.10 -39.01
C SER A 854 -16.91 25.21 -37.99
N SER A 855 -17.77 26.24 -37.92
CA SER A 855 -17.70 27.29 -36.89
C SER A 855 -17.90 26.77 -35.46
N ARG A 856 -18.55 25.60 -35.29
CA ARG A 856 -18.79 24.92 -34.01
C ARG A 856 -17.72 23.88 -33.68
N HIS A 857 -16.72 23.69 -34.54
CA HIS A 857 -15.61 22.74 -34.39
C HIS A 857 -14.26 23.40 -34.66
N ARG A 858 -14.09 24.65 -34.21
CA ARG A 858 -12.82 25.36 -34.38
C ARG A 858 -11.74 24.70 -33.52
N TYR A 859 -10.55 24.53 -34.08
CA TYR A 859 -9.43 23.94 -33.34
C TYR A 859 -9.11 24.73 -32.07
N GLU A 860 -9.06 26.06 -32.17
CA GLU A 860 -8.72 26.99 -31.08
C GLU A 860 -9.81 27.16 -30.02
N SER A 861 -11.00 26.57 -30.20
CA SER A 861 -12.07 26.61 -29.20
C SER A 861 -11.96 25.41 -28.26
N GLY A 862 -12.27 25.58 -26.97
CA GLY A 862 -12.35 24.43 -26.05
C GLY A 862 -13.34 23.38 -26.56
N SER A 863 -12.90 22.12 -26.71
CA SER A 863 -13.76 20.98 -27.05
C SER A 863 -13.14 19.69 -26.52
N GLU A 864 -13.92 18.61 -26.54
CA GLU A 864 -13.49 17.26 -26.13
C GLU A 864 -12.85 16.47 -27.30
N ASP A 865 -12.37 17.17 -28.34
CA ASP A 865 -11.67 16.59 -29.51
C ASP A 865 -10.37 15.91 -29.07
N HIS A 866 -10.05 14.77 -29.67
CA HIS A 866 -8.80 14.09 -29.40
C HIS A 866 -8.29 13.23 -30.55
N LEU A 867 -6.96 13.17 -30.65
CA LEU A 867 -6.27 12.12 -31.39
C LEU A 867 -6.17 10.89 -30.49
N ARG A 868 -6.56 9.72 -31.00
CA ARG A 868 -6.46 8.44 -30.30
C ARG A 868 -5.48 7.52 -31.00
N TYR A 869 -4.53 7.02 -30.24
CA TYR A 869 -3.89 5.75 -30.55
C TYR A 869 -4.63 4.65 -29.80
N MET A 870 -4.91 3.55 -30.49
CA MET A 870 -5.61 2.40 -29.91
C MET A 870 -4.96 1.10 -30.38
N LEU A 871 -4.92 0.09 -29.52
CA LEU A 871 -4.38 -1.22 -29.81
C LEU A 871 -5.35 -2.30 -29.32
N TYR A 872 -5.81 -3.16 -30.23
CA TYR A 872 -6.52 -4.37 -29.86
C TYR A 872 -5.52 -5.52 -29.72
N HIS A 873 -5.59 -6.20 -28.57
CA HIS A 873 -4.81 -7.39 -28.26
C HIS A 873 -5.56 -8.65 -28.72
N PRO A 874 -4.94 -9.55 -29.50
CA PRO A 874 -5.53 -10.86 -29.80
C PRO A 874 -5.90 -11.62 -28.53
N ARG A 875 -7.06 -12.28 -28.54
CA ARG A 875 -7.50 -13.19 -27.47
C ARG A 875 -7.54 -14.64 -27.97
N PRO A 876 -7.42 -15.63 -27.07
CA PRO A 876 -7.74 -17.01 -27.39
C PRO A 876 -9.14 -17.12 -28.02
N LEU A 877 -9.29 -17.99 -29.01
CA LEU A 877 -10.57 -18.19 -29.70
C LEU A 877 -11.70 -18.59 -28.73
N GLU A 878 -11.38 -19.33 -27.68
CA GLU A 878 -12.35 -19.73 -26.66
C GLU A 878 -12.93 -18.52 -25.91
N ASP A 879 -12.07 -17.57 -25.50
CA ASP A 879 -12.50 -16.33 -24.86
C ASP A 879 -13.32 -15.47 -25.81
N ASP A 880 -12.86 -15.30 -27.05
CA ASP A 880 -13.61 -14.55 -28.06
C ASP A 880 -14.99 -15.18 -28.31
N ARG A 881 -15.11 -16.51 -28.39
CA ARG A 881 -16.41 -17.20 -28.55
C ARG A 881 -17.38 -16.92 -27.40
N ARG A 882 -16.88 -16.81 -26.16
CA ARG A 882 -17.70 -16.52 -24.97
C ARG A 882 -18.30 -15.12 -25.00
N VAL A 883 -17.64 -14.19 -25.71
CA VAL A 883 -18.14 -12.82 -25.96
C VAL A 883 -18.59 -12.61 -27.41
N GLN A 884 -19.04 -13.69 -28.07
CA GLN A 884 -19.59 -13.65 -29.43
C GLN A 884 -18.65 -12.98 -30.46
N ASN A 885 -17.35 -13.25 -30.33
CA ASN A 885 -16.24 -12.66 -31.10
C ASN A 885 -16.17 -11.13 -31.04
N THR A 886 -16.80 -10.49 -30.05
CA THR A 886 -16.89 -9.03 -29.94
C THR A 886 -15.63 -8.46 -29.29
N TRP A 887 -14.92 -7.64 -30.06
CA TRP A 887 -13.76 -6.85 -29.59
C TRP A 887 -14.19 -5.42 -29.18
N SER A 888 -15.19 -4.87 -29.84
CA SER A 888 -15.92 -3.68 -29.39
C SER A 888 -17.41 -3.85 -29.69
N ARG A 889 -18.27 -3.61 -28.71
CA ARG A 889 -19.73 -3.79 -28.85
C ARG A 889 -20.33 -2.83 -29.87
N ALA A 890 -21.57 -3.11 -30.28
CA ALA A 890 -22.32 -2.15 -31.09
C ALA A 890 -22.48 -0.84 -30.31
N HIS A 891 -22.12 0.27 -30.96
CA HIS A 891 -22.22 1.60 -30.41
C HIS A 891 -22.24 2.67 -31.51
N THR A 892 -22.53 3.88 -31.07
CA THR A 892 -22.37 5.13 -31.83
C THR A 892 -21.26 5.96 -31.19
N ASP A 893 -20.56 6.76 -32.00
CA ASP A 893 -19.53 7.66 -31.48
C ASP A 893 -20.17 8.90 -30.84
N PHE A 894 -19.72 9.31 -29.66
CA PHE A 894 -20.42 10.38 -28.92
C PHE A 894 -20.25 11.80 -29.50
N GLY A 895 -19.60 11.92 -30.66
CA GLY A 895 -19.09 13.17 -31.23
C GLY A 895 -19.89 13.59 -32.45
N SER A 896 -19.27 14.35 -33.34
CA SER A 896 -19.88 14.80 -34.59
C SER A 896 -19.39 13.95 -35.77
N LEU A 897 -18.08 13.74 -35.82
CA LEU A 897 -17.39 13.05 -36.90
C LEU A 897 -16.18 12.29 -36.33
N THR A 898 -15.96 11.08 -36.81
CA THR A 898 -14.74 10.32 -36.52
C THR A 898 -13.95 10.15 -37.81
N LEU A 899 -12.64 10.39 -37.75
CA LEU A 899 -11.70 10.07 -38.82
C LEU A 899 -10.88 8.85 -38.38
N LEU A 900 -10.96 7.76 -39.11
CA LEU A 900 -10.20 6.52 -38.87
C LEU A 900 -9.29 6.25 -40.08
N TRP A 901 -7.98 6.27 -39.86
CA TRP A 901 -7.04 5.89 -40.92
C TRP A 901 -7.17 4.39 -41.19
N SER A 902 -7.40 4.04 -42.45
CA SER A 902 -7.65 2.65 -42.87
C SER A 902 -6.46 1.75 -42.56
N GLN A 903 -6.75 0.50 -42.22
CA GLN A 903 -5.76 -0.57 -42.06
C GLN A 903 -6.27 -1.84 -42.73
N ASP A 904 -5.36 -2.72 -43.11
CA ASP A 904 -5.70 -3.96 -43.82
C ASP A 904 -6.24 -5.08 -42.91
N ILE A 905 -6.17 -4.92 -41.58
CA ILE A 905 -6.76 -5.86 -40.62
C ILE A 905 -8.28 -5.65 -40.53
N ALA A 906 -9.02 -6.63 -41.05
CA ALA A 906 -10.47 -6.65 -41.02
C ALA A 906 -11.00 -6.87 -39.60
N GLY A 907 -12.11 -6.20 -39.27
CA GLY A 907 -12.75 -6.36 -37.95
C GLY A 907 -13.83 -5.31 -37.68
N LEU A 908 -13.70 -4.10 -38.24
CA LEU A 908 -14.74 -3.08 -38.18
C LEU A 908 -15.96 -3.51 -39.00
N GLN A 909 -17.13 -3.49 -38.37
CA GLN A 909 -18.41 -3.74 -39.01
C GLN A 909 -19.37 -2.57 -38.81
N ILE A 910 -20.19 -2.32 -39.82
CA ILE A 910 -21.25 -1.31 -39.79
C ILE A 910 -22.61 -1.97 -39.91
N LYS A 911 -23.63 -1.35 -39.31
CA LYS A 911 -25.02 -1.75 -39.47
C LYS A 911 -25.62 -0.99 -40.65
N THR A 912 -26.04 -1.71 -41.69
CA THR A 912 -26.68 -1.10 -42.86
C THR A 912 -28.10 -0.65 -42.56
N SER A 913 -28.69 0.17 -43.42
CA SER A 913 -30.12 0.55 -43.34
C SER A 913 -31.09 -0.64 -43.38
N ALA A 914 -30.66 -1.79 -43.92
CA ALA A 914 -31.41 -3.04 -43.90
C ALA A 914 -31.28 -3.82 -42.56
N GLY A 915 -30.48 -3.32 -41.61
CA GLY A 915 -30.22 -3.96 -40.32
C GLY A 915 -29.12 -5.03 -40.34
N GLU A 916 -28.43 -5.22 -41.47
CA GLU A 916 -27.36 -6.22 -41.63
C GLU A 916 -26.00 -5.68 -41.15
N TRP A 917 -25.20 -6.54 -40.51
CA TRP A 917 -23.81 -6.23 -40.18
C TRP A 917 -22.87 -6.59 -41.33
N LYS A 918 -22.14 -5.61 -41.86
CA LYS A 918 -21.17 -5.80 -42.96
C LYS A 918 -19.79 -5.25 -42.60
N TYR A 919 -18.74 -5.91 -43.08
CA TYR A 919 -17.35 -5.48 -42.83
C TYR A 919 -17.01 -4.23 -43.65
N VAL A 920 -16.23 -3.33 -43.06
CA VAL A 920 -15.68 -2.16 -43.76
C VAL A 920 -14.45 -2.61 -44.57
N PRO A 921 -14.47 -2.48 -45.92
CA PRO A 921 -13.31 -2.84 -46.73
C PRO A 921 -12.13 -1.89 -46.45
N PRO A 922 -10.89 -2.41 -46.42
CA PRO A 922 -9.71 -1.55 -46.35
C PRO A 922 -9.58 -0.72 -47.63
N VAL A 923 -9.30 0.58 -47.47
CA VAL A 923 -9.05 1.51 -48.58
C VAL A 923 -7.62 2.01 -48.45
N ALA A 924 -6.80 1.74 -49.47
CA ALA A 924 -5.40 2.19 -49.49
C ALA A 924 -5.32 3.72 -49.38
N ASN A 925 -4.52 4.22 -48.44
CA ASN A 925 -4.42 5.64 -48.10
C ASN A 925 -5.77 6.31 -47.77
N GLY A 926 -6.78 5.50 -47.42
CA GLY A 926 -8.13 5.96 -47.14
C GLY A 926 -8.30 6.36 -45.67
N ILE A 927 -9.18 7.32 -45.43
CA ILE A 927 -9.67 7.69 -44.10
C ILE A 927 -11.15 7.34 -44.04
N VAL A 928 -11.48 6.27 -43.32
CA VAL A 928 -12.86 5.87 -43.05
C VAL A 928 -13.48 6.88 -42.09
N CYS A 929 -14.62 7.42 -42.46
CA CYS A 929 -15.32 8.46 -41.71
C CYS A 929 -16.73 8.00 -41.35
N ASN A 930 -17.20 8.39 -40.16
CA ASN A 930 -18.57 8.15 -39.73
C ASN A 930 -19.14 9.28 -38.88
N VAL A 931 -20.47 9.38 -38.92
CA VAL A 931 -21.25 10.38 -38.19
C VAL A 931 -21.44 9.94 -36.74
N GLY A 932 -21.21 10.83 -35.78
CA GLY A 932 -21.48 10.59 -34.37
C GLY A 932 -22.81 11.20 -33.87
N ASP A 933 -23.13 10.94 -32.60
CA ASP A 933 -24.36 11.32 -31.91
C ASP A 933 -24.75 12.80 -32.07
N THR A 934 -23.78 13.70 -31.93
CA THR A 934 -24.09 15.15 -31.91
C THR A 934 -24.50 15.68 -33.28
N LEU A 935 -23.94 15.11 -34.35
CA LEU A 935 -24.37 15.42 -35.72
C LEU A 935 -25.68 14.70 -36.07
N ASP A 936 -25.95 13.52 -35.48
CA ASP A 936 -27.27 12.89 -35.52
C ASP A 936 -28.34 13.81 -34.91
N PHE A 937 -28.13 14.34 -33.70
CA PHE A 937 -29.07 15.28 -33.08
C PHE A 937 -29.23 16.59 -33.86
N TRP A 938 -28.14 17.19 -34.35
CA TRP A 938 -28.24 18.38 -35.21
C TRP A 938 -28.99 18.10 -36.51
N SER A 939 -28.90 16.88 -37.03
CA SER A 939 -29.61 16.46 -38.23
C SER A 939 -30.99 15.85 -37.96
N ALA A 940 -31.43 15.82 -36.69
CA ALA A 940 -32.70 15.22 -36.25
C ALA A 940 -32.93 13.79 -36.78
N GLY A 941 -31.94 12.91 -36.68
CA GLY A 941 -32.06 11.52 -37.16
C GLY A 941 -31.69 11.32 -38.63
N TYR A 942 -31.41 12.40 -39.38
CA TYR A 942 -31.15 12.30 -40.82
C TYR A 942 -29.77 11.71 -41.14
N LEU A 943 -28.75 12.01 -40.32
CA LEU A 943 -27.40 11.49 -40.43
C LEU A 943 -27.13 10.56 -39.24
N LYS A 944 -27.05 9.25 -39.48
CA LYS A 944 -26.85 8.26 -38.41
C LYS A 944 -25.84 7.21 -38.82
N SER A 945 -25.06 6.74 -37.86
CA SER A 945 -24.16 5.61 -38.07
C SER A 945 -24.10 4.73 -36.82
N THR A 946 -23.94 3.41 -37.00
CA THR A 946 -23.76 2.46 -35.90
C THR A 946 -22.75 1.41 -36.33
N HIS A 947 -21.79 1.12 -35.46
CA HIS A 947 -20.69 0.23 -35.77
C HIS A 947 -20.26 -0.63 -34.58
N ARG A 948 -19.49 -1.67 -34.86
CA ARG A 948 -18.88 -2.57 -33.87
C ARG A 948 -17.54 -3.09 -34.38
N VAL A 949 -16.76 -3.72 -33.50
CA VAL A 949 -15.53 -4.42 -33.91
C VAL A 949 -15.62 -5.88 -33.52
N GLN A 950 -15.47 -6.75 -34.51
CA GLN A 950 -15.41 -8.20 -34.35
C GLN A 950 -13.96 -8.66 -34.42
N ARG A 951 -13.72 -9.87 -33.89
CA ARG A 951 -12.48 -10.62 -34.06
C ARG A 951 -12.12 -10.68 -35.55
N PRO A 952 -10.87 -10.37 -35.93
CA PRO A 952 -10.43 -10.53 -37.31
C PRO A 952 -10.60 -11.96 -37.84
N PRO A 953 -10.66 -12.14 -39.17
CA PRO A 953 -10.68 -13.45 -39.80
C PRO A 953 -9.46 -14.31 -39.41
N GLU A 954 -9.54 -15.62 -39.62
CA GLU A 954 -8.55 -16.59 -39.09
C GLU A 954 -7.10 -16.28 -39.52
N ASP A 955 -6.90 -15.79 -40.74
CA ASP A 955 -5.60 -15.41 -41.29
C ASP A 955 -5.01 -14.13 -40.66
N GLN A 956 -5.84 -13.33 -39.99
CA GLN A 956 -5.45 -12.09 -39.31
C GLN A 956 -5.66 -12.16 -37.78
N ALA A 957 -6.32 -13.19 -37.26
CA ALA A 957 -6.78 -13.26 -35.86
C ALA A 957 -5.65 -13.23 -34.81
N HIS A 958 -4.41 -13.52 -35.22
CA HIS A 958 -3.22 -13.51 -34.37
C HIS A 958 -2.51 -12.15 -34.36
N GLN A 959 -2.95 -11.19 -35.18
CA GLN A 959 -2.29 -9.90 -35.35
C GLN A 959 -2.86 -8.84 -34.39
N PHE A 960 -1.97 -7.99 -33.85
CA PHE A 960 -2.41 -6.81 -33.13
C PHE A 960 -3.04 -5.82 -34.10
N ARG A 961 -4.24 -5.33 -33.77
CA ARG A 961 -4.94 -4.35 -34.60
C ARG A 961 -4.73 -2.97 -34.00
N GLN A 962 -3.78 -2.20 -34.53
CA GLN A 962 -3.57 -0.83 -34.13
C GLN A 962 -4.53 0.09 -34.89
N GLY A 963 -5.14 1.05 -34.22
CA GLY A 963 -5.98 2.05 -34.86
C GLY A 963 -5.53 3.46 -34.51
N LEU A 964 -5.62 4.32 -35.51
CA LEU A 964 -5.37 5.75 -35.42
C LEU A 964 -6.68 6.46 -35.70
N PHE A 965 -7.13 7.28 -34.77
CA PHE A 965 -8.42 7.99 -34.88
C PHE A 965 -8.27 9.45 -34.52
N TYR A 966 -9.05 10.31 -35.16
CA TYR A 966 -9.29 11.66 -34.71
C TYR A 966 -10.79 11.82 -34.47
N PHE A 967 -11.17 11.96 -33.20
CA PHE A 967 -12.56 12.15 -32.80
C PHE A 967 -12.86 13.64 -32.72
N VAL A 968 -13.84 14.09 -33.50
CA VAL A 968 -14.24 15.49 -33.56
C VAL A 968 -15.52 15.68 -32.77
N ARG A 969 -15.49 16.59 -31.81
CA ARG A 969 -16.56 16.88 -30.86
C ARG A 969 -17.00 18.35 -31.01
N PRO A 970 -18.26 18.67 -30.72
CA PRO A 970 -18.71 20.05 -30.66
C PRO A 970 -17.84 20.87 -29.69
N SER A 971 -17.72 22.17 -29.95
CA SER A 971 -17.18 23.12 -28.96
C SER A 971 -17.96 23.00 -27.64
N ASN A 972 -17.27 23.23 -26.53
CA ASN A 972 -17.79 22.99 -25.18
C ASN A 972 -19.10 23.74 -24.88
N ASP A 973 -19.25 24.91 -25.49
CA ASP A 973 -20.38 25.83 -25.39
C ASP A 973 -21.41 25.68 -26.52
N ALA A 974 -21.19 24.79 -27.49
CA ALA A 974 -22.11 24.62 -28.60
C ALA A 974 -23.41 23.94 -28.16
N ASP A 975 -24.54 24.54 -28.50
CA ASP A 975 -25.87 23.98 -28.23
C ASP A 975 -26.16 22.76 -29.12
N ILE A 976 -26.54 21.65 -28.48
CA ILE A 976 -26.93 20.42 -29.18
C ILE A 976 -28.45 20.43 -29.39
N THR A 977 -28.89 21.18 -30.39
CA THR A 977 -30.31 21.31 -30.78
C THR A 977 -30.47 21.15 -32.29
N PRO A 978 -31.54 20.51 -32.81
CA PRO A 978 -31.75 20.33 -34.23
C PRO A 978 -31.47 21.58 -35.07
N ALA A 979 -30.65 21.44 -36.11
CA ALA A 979 -30.23 22.55 -36.95
C ALA A 979 -31.43 23.15 -37.70
N PRO A 980 -31.44 24.47 -37.96
CA PRO A 980 -32.52 25.15 -38.66
C PRO A 980 -32.44 24.90 -40.18
N SER A 981 -32.34 23.64 -40.60
CA SER A 981 -32.14 23.22 -41.98
C SER A 981 -33.46 23.22 -42.76
N PRO A 982 -33.49 23.85 -43.95
CA PRO A 982 -34.62 23.75 -44.87
C PRO A 982 -34.93 22.30 -45.27
N VAL A 983 -33.90 21.46 -45.44
CA VAL A 983 -34.05 20.03 -45.77
C VAL A 983 -34.78 19.30 -44.66
N LEU A 984 -34.36 19.48 -43.41
CA LEU A 984 -34.99 18.82 -42.26
C LEU A 984 -36.46 19.24 -42.08
N LYS A 985 -36.76 20.52 -42.34
CA LYS A 985 -38.14 21.02 -42.37
C LYS A 985 -38.96 20.39 -43.49
N ARG A 986 -38.43 20.31 -44.70
CA ARG A 986 -39.12 19.66 -45.84
C ARG A 986 -39.39 18.18 -45.60
N LEU A 987 -38.50 17.50 -44.87
CA LEU A 987 -38.66 16.09 -44.48
C LEU A 987 -39.57 15.91 -43.26
N GLY A 988 -40.03 16.98 -42.62
CA GLY A 988 -40.89 16.93 -41.42
C GLY A 988 -40.17 16.42 -40.18
N LEU A 989 -38.82 16.40 -40.16
CA LEU A 989 -38.02 15.93 -39.03
C LEU A 989 -37.91 16.98 -37.91
N VAL A 990 -38.12 18.25 -38.25
CA VAL A 990 -38.09 19.37 -37.29
C VAL A 990 -39.38 20.18 -37.42
N LYS A 991 -40.07 20.41 -36.29
CA LYS A 991 -41.25 21.28 -36.21
C LYS A 991 -40.84 22.73 -35.97
N ASP A 992 -41.69 23.69 -36.34
CA ASP A 992 -41.47 25.10 -35.98
C ASP A 992 -41.62 25.28 -34.46
N ARG A 993 -40.46 25.36 -33.77
CA ARG A 993 -40.19 25.80 -32.39
C ARG A 993 -41.14 25.27 -31.29
N GLU A 994 -40.68 24.31 -30.49
CA GLU A 994 -41.18 24.14 -29.11
C GLU A 994 -40.42 25.07 -28.13
N PRO A 995 -41.07 25.58 -27.06
CA PRO A 995 -40.47 26.53 -26.12
C PRO A 995 -39.76 25.88 -24.92
N ASP A 996 -38.74 26.60 -24.41
CA ASP A 996 -38.26 26.67 -23.01
C ASP A 996 -37.46 25.53 -22.36
N ALA A 997 -36.94 24.55 -23.10
CA ALA A 997 -35.88 23.68 -22.54
C ALA A 997 -34.49 24.34 -22.70
N GLN A 998 -33.72 24.45 -21.62
CA GLN A 998 -32.31 24.82 -21.71
C GLN A 998 -31.58 23.80 -22.61
N PRO A 999 -30.86 24.23 -23.66
CA PRO A 999 -30.13 23.34 -24.54
C PRO A 999 -28.99 22.64 -23.78
N VAL A 1000 -28.78 21.35 -24.07
CA VAL A 1000 -27.62 20.61 -23.59
C VAL A 1000 -26.39 21.09 -24.36
N THR A 1001 -25.32 21.45 -23.66
CA THR A 1001 -24.08 21.89 -24.29
C THR A 1001 -23.24 20.71 -24.77
N GLY A 1002 -22.34 20.94 -25.73
CA GLY A 1002 -21.42 19.93 -26.24
C GLY A 1002 -20.59 19.27 -25.13
N LEU A 1003 -20.06 20.06 -24.19
CA LEU A 1003 -19.30 19.56 -23.05
C LEU A 1003 -20.14 18.65 -22.16
N GLN A 1004 -21.35 19.08 -21.82
CA GLN A 1004 -22.25 18.34 -20.96
C GLN A 1004 -22.61 16.99 -21.59
N TYR A 1005 -23.00 16.99 -22.86
CA TYR A 1005 -23.36 15.76 -23.56
C TYR A 1005 -22.19 14.77 -23.60
N VAL A 1006 -21.02 15.21 -24.07
CA VAL A 1006 -19.87 14.32 -24.24
C VAL A 1006 -19.41 13.73 -22.92
N ARG A 1007 -19.31 14.53 -21.84
CA ARG A 1007 -18.87 14.02 -20.53
C ARG A 1007 -19.88 13.06 -19.92
N GLU A 1008 -21.18 13.31 -20.04
CA GLU A 1008 -22.20 12.39 -19.55
C GLU A 1008 -22.22 11.08 -20.37
N ARG A 1009 -22.02 11.14 -21.69
CA ARG A 1009 -21.84 9.92 -22.51
C ARG A 1009 -20.60 9.12 -22.13
N VAL A 1010 -19.48 9.79 -21.85
CA VAL A 1010 -18.25 9.12 -21.39
C VAL A 1010 -18.48 8.42 -20.05
N LYS A 1011 -19.14 9.10 -19.10
CA LYS A 1011 -19.51 8.49 -17.81
C LYS A 1011 -20.39 7.26 -18.01
N ASP A 1012 -21.47 7.39 -18.77
CA ASP A 1012 -22.40 6.31 -19.02
C ASP A 1012 -21.74 5.11 -19.73
N TYR A 1013 -20.85 5.37 -20.69
CA TYR A 1013 -20.22 4.29 -21.44
C TYR A 1013 -19.06 3.63 -20.65
N HIS A 1014 -18.26 4.40 -19.92
CA HIS A 1014 -16.98 3.93 -19.35
C HIS A 1014 -16.94 3.83 -17.81
N ASN A 1015 -17.82 4.48 -17.06
CA ASN A 1015 -17.79 4.47 -15.58
C ASN A 1015 -18.47 3.22 -14.97
N HIS A 1016 -18.19 2.05 -15.55
CA HIS A 1016 -18.70 0.76 -15.12
C HIS A 1016 -17.62 -0.31 -15.23
N ASN A 1017 -17.75 -1.37 -14.41
CA ASN A 1017 -16.81 -2.48 -14.33
C ASN A 1017 -17.10 -3.60 -15.36
N ASP A 1018 -18.15 -3.45 -16.15
CA ASP A 1018 -18.54 -4.40 -17.20
C ASP A 1018 -19.16 -3.63 -18.37
N TYR A 1019 -18.73 -3.95 -19.58
CA TYR A 1019 -19.46 -3.61 -20.81
C TYR A 1019 -20.58 -4.63 -21.00
N GLU A 1020 -21.62 -4.49 -20.17
CA GLU A 1020 -22.84 -5.26 -20.33
C GLU A 1020 -23.40 -5.11 -21.76
N ASP A 1021 -24.12 -6.12 -22.20
CA ASP A 1021 -24.97 -5.98 -23.39
C ASP A 1021 -26.01 -4.87 -23.12
N ARG A 1022 -25.97 -3.83 -23.95
CA ARG A 1022 -26.83 -2.64 -23.84
C ARG A 1022 -27.93 -2.60 -24.90
N LYS A 1023 -28.19 -3.73 -25.56
CA LYS A 1023 -29.27 -3.83 -26.53
C LYS A 1023 -30.61 -3.35 -25.96
N GLY A 1024 -31.22 -2.35 -26.58
CA GLY A 1024 -32.49 -1.76 -26.15
C GLY A 1024 -32.42 -0.83 -24.93
N LYS A 1025 -31.23 -0.51 -24.40
CA LYS A 1025 -31.08 0.49 -23.32
C LYS A 1025 -30.95 1.89 -23.93
N THR A 1026 -31.74 2.83 -23.42
CA THR A 1026 -31.65 4.25 -23.81
C THR A 1026 -30.87 5.06 -22.78
N PHE A 1027 -29.99 5.92 -23.28
CA PHE A 1027 -29.29 6.93 -22.50
C PHE A 1027 -29.95 8.28 -22.73
N LYS A 1028 -30.06 9.08 -21.67
CA LYS A 1028 -30.73 10.38 -21.71
C LYS A 1028 -29.94 11.46 -20.98
N VAL A 1029 -29.77 12.61 -21.62
CA VAL A 1029 -29.24 13.85 -21.03
C VAL A 1029 -30.11 15.00 -21.47
N GLY A 1030 -30.76 15.67 -20.51
CA GLY A 1030 -31.73 16.71 -20.82
C GLY A 1030 -32.87 16.18 -21.71
N ASN A 1031 -33.04 16.79 -22.88
CA ASN A 1031 -33.99 16.39 -23.91
C ASN A 1031 -33.40 15.45 -24.98
N LEU A 1032 -32.11 15.12 -24.91
CA LEU A 1032 -31.44 14.24 -25.85
C LEU A 1032 -31.56 12.79 -25.37
N GLU A 1033 -31.95 11.89 -26.27
CA GLU A 1033 -32.08 10.47 -26.02
C GLU A 1033 -31.42 9.69 -27.16
N ILE A 1034 -30.64 8.67 -26.79
CA ILE A 1034 -30.02 7.77 -27.76
C ILE A 1034 -30.09 6.32 -27.27
N GLU A 1035 -30.32 5.42 -28.22
CA GLU A 1035 -30.30 3.98 -27.99
C GLU A 1035 -28.94 3.43 -28.46
N ASP A 1036 -28.14 2.91 -27.53
CA ASP A 1036 -26.76 2.46 -27.79
C ASP A 1036 -26.67 1.37 -28.88
N GLU A 1037 -27.75 0.58 -29.04
CA GLU A 1037 -27.92 -0.37 -30.12
C GLU A 1037 -29.35 -0.25 -30.67
N ALA A 1038 -29.63 0.87 -31.36
CA ALA A 1038 -30.89 1.09 -32.04
C ALA A 1038 -31.26 -0.11 -32.94
N THR A 1039 -32.43 -0.70 -32.70
CA THR A 1039 -32.97 -1.84 -33.46
C THR A 1039 -32.99 -1.60 -34.95
#